data_AF-A0A3E1J2G2-F1
#
_entry.id   AF-A0A3E1J2G2-F1
#
_cell.length_a   1.000
_cell.length_b   1.000
_cell.length_c   1.000
_cell.angle_alpha   90.00
_cell.angle_beta   90.00
_cell.angle_gamma   90.00
#
_symmetry.space_group_name_H-M   'P 1'
#
loop_
_entity.id
_entity.type
_entity.pdbx_description
1 polymer ?
#
loop_
_entity_poly.entity_id
_entity_poly.type
_entity_poly.pdbx_seq_one_letter_code
_entity_poly.pdbx_strand_id
1 'polypeptide(L)'
;MRDQFNINACFIADPQACNNRPLTDIVDDALRAGATLVRLHCNNENAKEITTIARDIAQIIEDNNKCDSVTFVIDERVDVAWQARNQSIKVDGIHLAQSDMEPREARALLGEDAIIGLSVETESLVKVINELPDGCIDYICVTAMHNPEEGCENTTASYELEANHTTLDEAKINTICSASDFPVLVGGKTQLDDVSMIAGTKAAGFFVSEPLYASETPESTMREFVERWKAVRGEVKHGYAKRVIVAENTEEKSSKPSEEKKPTFINAKEAKDAAKLAKQQRVDIAARGCAQRDKAHIRKTTPVHFEYEYGSYDLEVPYTEIKLSDTPGVGPNPPFKDYNTEGPKCDPKEGLAPLRLDWIRDRGDVVEYEGRRRNLQDDGKRAIKRGKASKEWRGRTHKPMKGADHPITQMWYARHGIITPEMQYVATRENCDVELVREEVAAGRAVIPCNINHPEAEPMIIGSRFLTKLNANMGNSAVTSSIDEEVEKLTWATKWGADTVMDLSTGNDIHTTREWILRNSPVPIGTVPMYQALEKVEDDASKLSWELFRDTVIEQCEQGVDYMTIHAGVLLRYVPLTANRVTGIVSRGGSIMAEWCLQHHQESFLYTHFEELCEIFAKYDVAFSLGDGLRPGSLADANDAAQLSELMTLGELTKIAWQHDVQVMIEGPGHVPFDTVRMNIEMEKAICQNAPFYTLGPLTTDTAPGYDHITSAIGGVEIARYGTAMLCYVTPKEHLGLPNKDDVKQGVIAYKIACHAADLAKHHPHAMDRDNAISKARFEFRWLDQFNLSYDPDTAIAFHDETLPAEPAKMAHFCSMCGPKFCSMAISQNIRKRFGGAAQQEQLVEEARSQAIADGMKEMSKKFQESGSSLYQSVKE
;
A
#
# COMPACT_ATOMS: atom_id res chain seq x y z
N MET A 1 36.11 4.01 -9.51
CA MET A 1 35.33 4.92 -10.38
C MET A 1 35.25 6.36 -9.87
N ARG A 2 34.82 6.65 -8.63
CA ARG A 2 34.77 8.05 -8.14
C ARG A 2 36.10 8.78 -8.15
N ASP A 3 37.20 8.08 -7.86
CA ASP A 3 38.54 8.65 -7.96
C ASP A 3 39.03 8.86 -9.40
N GLN A 4 38.20 8.57 -10.40
CA GLN A 4 38.48 8.77 -11.82
C GLN A 4 37.42 9.66 -12.49
N PHE A 5 36.44 10.16 -11.72
CA PHE A 5 35.34 10.99 -12.20
C PHE A 5 35.87 12.29 -12.81
N ASN A 6 35.49 12.54 -14.07
CA ASN A 6 35.95 13.68 -14.85
C ASN A 6 34.79 14.30 -15.62
N ILE A 7 34.41 15.52 -15.23
CA ILE A 7 33.23 16.19 -15.77
C ILE A 7 33.56 17.23 -16.86
N ASN A 8 34.83 17.34 -17.27
CA ASN A 8 35.31 18.40 -18.16
C ASN A 8 34.47 18.60 -19.44
N ALA A 9 34.10 17.51 -20.13
CA ALA A 9 33.38 17.57 -21.39
C ALA A 9 32.21 16.56 -21.40
N CYS A 10 30.99 17.09 -21.28
CA CYS A 10 29.77 16.29 -21.23
C CYS A 10 29.02 16.35 -22.57
N PHE A 11 28.62 15.19 -23.09
CA PHE A 11 27.68 15.08 -24.20
C PHE A 11 26.31 14.64 -23.69
N ILE A 12 25.24 15.36 -24.08
CA ILE A 12 23.86 14.94 -23.84
C ILE A 12 23.36 14.17 -25.07
N ALA A 13 23.20 12.87 -24.89
CA ALA A 13 22.66 11.92 -25.86
C ALA A 13 21.12 11.92 -25.79
N ASP A 14 20.48 12.49 -26.80
CA ASP A 14 19.03 12.49 -27.03
C ASP A 14 18.70 11.73 -28.33
N PRO A 15 17.98 10.58 -28.27
CA PRO A 15 17.56 9.82 -29.45
C PRO A 15 16.67 10.62 -30.42
N GLN A 16 15.91 11.60 -29.92
CA GLN A 16 14.97 12.38 -30.72
C GLN A 16 15.69 13.47 -31.55
N ALA A 17 16.89 13.88 -31.15
CA ALA A 17 17.67 14.91 -31.83
C ALA A 17 18.49 14.37 -33.04
N CYS A 18 18.48 13.06 -33.28
CA CYS A 18 19.44 12.40 -34.16
C CYS A 18 19.29 12.62 -35.68
N ASN A 19 18.26 13.33 -36.17
CA ASN A 19 18.09 13.73 -37.59
C ASN A 19 18.50 12.63 -38.62
N ASN A 20 17.95 11.41 -38.48
CA ASN A 20 18.21 10.21 -39.30
C ASN A 20 19.59 9.52 -39.16
N ARG A 21 20.44 9.92 -38.20
CA ARG A 21 21.66 9.19 -37.84
C ARG A 21 21.42 8.28 -36.64
N PRO A 22 22.08 7.12 -36.53
CA PRO A 22 22.03 6.33 -35.29
C PRO A 22 22.66 7.09 -34.11
N LEU A 23 21.98 7.11 -32.96
CA LEU A 23 22.50 7.75 -31.74
C LEU A 23 23.85 7.15 -31.32
N THR A 24 24.04 5.85 -31.51
CA THR A 24 25.27 5.12 -31.20
C THR A 24 26.47 5.65 -31.97
N ASP A 25 26.29 6.08 -33.23
CA ASP A 25 27.38 6.60 -34.07
C ASP A 25 27.83 7.97 -33.55
N ILE A 26 26.88 8.82 -33.15
CA ILE A 26 27.17 10.15 -32.59
C ILE A 26 27.85 10.02 -31.22
N VAL A 27 27.42 9.04 -30.41
CA VAL A 27 28.07 8.73 -29.12
C VAL A 27 29.49 8.23 -29.34
N ASP A 28 29.73 7.31 -30.29
CA ASP A 28 31.08 6.82 -30.64
C ASP A 28 31.99 7.97 -31.09
N ASP A 29 31.49 8.85 -31.98
CA ASP A 29 32.19 10.06 -32.42
C ASP A 29 32.54 10.98 -31.25
N ALA A 30 31.58 11.26 -30.36
CA ALA A 30 31.81 12.11 -29.19
C ALA A 30 32.85 11.51 -28.24
N LEU A 31 32.82 10.18 -28.04
CA LEU A 31 33.82 9.47 -27.25
C LEU A 31 35.20 9.61 -27.89
N ARG A 32 35.37 9.31 -29.19
CA ARG A 32 36.67 9.43 -29.90
C ARG A 32 37.23 10.85 -29.90
N ALA A 33 36.34 11.84 -29.90
CA ALA A 33 36.67 13.25 -29.81
C ALA A 33 37.09 13.74 -28.42
N GLY A 34 36.81 12.96 -27.37
CA GLY A 34 37.28 13.23 -26.00
C GLY A 34 36.21 13.60 -24.98
N ALA A 35 34.94 13.25 -25.21
CA ALA A 35 33.91 13.31 -24.18
C ALA A 35 34.32 12.51 -22.92
N THR A 36 34.04 13.05 -21.74
CA THR A 36 34.38 12.46 -20.43
C THR A 36 33.15 12.13 -19.59
N LEU A 37 31.99 12.70 -19.93
CA LEU A 37 30.68 12.37 -19.37
C LEU A 37 29.67 12.21 -20.53
N VAL A 38 28.84 11.18 -20.47
CA VAL A 38 27.68 10.99 -21.35
C VAL A 38 26.42 10.99 -20.49
N ARG A 39 25.42 11.78 -20.88
CA ARG A 39 24.10 11.84 -20.26
C ARG A 39 23.06 11.35 -21.26
N LEU A 40 22.29 10.32 -20.93
CA LEU A 40 21.17 9.87 -21.78
C LEU A 40 19.89 10.56 -21.35
N HIS A 41 19.34 11.38 -22.25
CA HIS A 41 18.08 12.09 -22.07
C HIS A 41 17.00 11.44 -22.94
N CYS A 42 15.98 10.84 -22.30
CA CYS A 42 14.90 10.10 -22.97
C CYS A 42 13.57 10.34 -22.24
N ASN A 43 12.77 11.30 -22.72
CA ASN A 43 11.54 11.70 -22.04
C ASN A 43 10.27 11.04 -22.60
N ASN A 44 10.34 10.44 -23.79
CA ASN A 44 9.16 9.90 -24.48
C ASN A 44 9.16 8.38 -24.58
N GLU A 45 10.29 7.73 -24.34
CA GLU A 45 10.50 6.29 -24.44
C GLU A 45 10.07 5.57 -23.16
N ASN A 46 9.59 4.32 -23.31
CA ASN A 46 9.27 3.51 -22.13
C ASN A 46 10.54 2.92 -21.48
N ALA A 47 10.42 2.42 -20.24
CA ALA A 47 11.56 1.91 -19.47
C ALA A 47 12.41 0.86 -20.22
N LYS A 48 11.75 -0.02 -21.00
CA LYS A 48 12.40 -1.09 -21.76
C LYS A 48 13.22 -0.54 -22.94
N GLU A 49 12.70 0.45 -23.62
CA GLU A 49 13.38 1.15 -24.71
C GLU A 49 14.60 1.91 -24.20
N ILE A 50 14.44 2.69 -23.11
CA ILE A 50 15.55 3.43 -22.49
C ILE A 50 16.63 2.45 -22.00
N THR A 51 16.25 1.33 -21.38
CA THR A 51 17.22 0.29 -20.96
C THR A 51 17.97 -0.32 -22.14
N THR A 52 17.32 -0.45 -23.29
CA THR A 52 17.94 -0.97 -24.52
C THR A 52 18.95 0.03 -25.07
N ILE A 53 18.56 1.31 -25.20
CA ILE A 53 19.45 2.39 -25.64
C ILE A 53 20.64 2.55 -24.68
N ALA A 54 20.40 2.48 -23.37
CA ALA A 54 21.46 2.51 -22.36
C ALA A 54 22.43 1.34 -22.50
N ARG A 55 21.95 0.14 -22.87
CA ARG A 55 22.82 -1.02 -23.16
C ARG A 55 23.69 -0.78 -24.38
N ASP A 56 23.12 -0.22 -25.44
CA ASP A 56 23.84 0.06 -26.67
C ASP A 56 24.93 1.13 -26.43
N ILE A 57 24.61 2.21 -25.71
CA ILE A 57 25.59 3.22 -25.31
C ILE A 57 26.69 2.63 -24.41
N ALA A 58 26.31 1.80 -23.43
CA ALA A 58 27.27 1.12 -22.55
C ALA A 58 28.25 0.25 -23.35
N GLN A 59 27.75 -0.49 -24.35
CA GLN A 59 28.58 -1.31 -25.24
C GLN A 59 29.55 -0.44 -26.06
N ILE A 60 29.08 0.68 -26.62
CA ILE A 60 29.96 1.61 -27.37
C ILE A 60 31.07 2.18 -26.47
N ILE A 61 30.79 2.47 -25.20
CA ILE A 61 31.80 2.92 -24.25
C ILE A 61 32.83 1.82 -23.95
N GLU A 62 32.36 0.57 -23.83
CA GLU A 62 33.22 -0.60 -23.66
C GLU A 62 34.10 -0.85 -24.89
N ASP A 63 33.53 -0.80 -26.09
CA ASP A 63 34.22 -1.00 -27.38
C ASP A 63 35.33 0.05 -27.60
N ASN A 64 35.14 1.26 -27.07
CA ASN A 64 36.15 2.32 -27.07
C ASN A 64 37.22 2.17 -25.96
N ASN A 65 37.15 1.13 -25.13
CA ASN A 65 37.99 0.92 -23.93
C ASN A 65 37.91 2.10 -22.94
N LYS A 66 36.72 2.67 -22.77
CA LYS A 66 36.52 3.88 -21.97
C LYS A 66 35.73 3.69 -20.67
N CYS A 67 35.41 2.46 -20.27
CA CYS A 67 34.66 2.17 -19.04
C CYS A 67 35.21 2.85 -17.78
N ASP A 68 36.54 2.92 -17.62
CA ASP A 68 37.18 3.55 -16.44
C ASP A 68 37.42 5.06 -16.58
N SER A 69 37.12 5.64 -17.73
CA SER A 69 37.51 7.03 -18.08
C SER A 69 36.36 7.94 -18.49
N VAL A 70 35.22 7.36 -18.83
CA VAL A 70 34.00 8.08 -19.20
C VAL A 70 32.91 7.70 -18.22
N THR A 71 32.27 8.69 -17.62
CA THR A 71 31.08 8.48 -16.79
C THR A 71 29.84 8.44 -17.68
N PHE A 72 28.92 7.50 -17.45
CA PHE A 72 27.65 7.41 -18.15
C PHE A 72 26.48 7.47 -17.17
N VAL A 73 25.61 8.46 -17.30
CA VAL A 73 24.42 8.61 -16.44
C VAL A 73 23.14 8.72 -17.28
N ILE A 74 22.02 8.34 -16.68
CA ILE A 74 20.68 8.50 -17.27
C ILE A 74 20.02 9.71 -16.64
N ASP A 75 19.31 10.52 -17.40
CA ASP A 75 18.58 11.68 -16.89
C ASP A 75 17.18 11.26 -16.41
N GLU A 76 16.74 11.75 -15.25
CA GLU A 76 15.38 11.77 -14.67
C GLU A 76 14.76 10.39 -14.32
N ARG A 77 15.18 9.30 -14.98
CA ARG A 77 14.62 7.94 -14.84
C ARG A 77 15.41 7.07 -13.86
N VAL A 78 15.20 7.30 -12.56
CA VAL A 78 15.85 6.55 -11.46
C VAL A 78 15.56 5.05 -11.55
N ASP A 79 14.34 4.69 -11.92
CA ASP A 79 13.90 3.31 -12.12
C ASP A 79 14.74 2.60 -13.21
N VAL A 80 15.02 3.28 -14.31
CA VAL A 80 15.85 2.74 -15.41
C VAL A 80 17.32 2.69 -15.03
N ALA A 81 17.86 3.72 -14.37
CA ALA A 81 19.24 3.72 -13.88
C ALA A 81 19.48 2.56 -12.89
N TRP A 82 18.53 2.32 -11.99
CA TRP A 82 18.54 1.20 -11.05
C TRP A 82 18.47 -0.15 -11.76
N GLN A 83 17.54 -0.29 -12.71
CA GLN A 83 17.39 -1.51 -13.50
C GLN A 83 18.65 -1.82 -14.32
N ALA A 84 19.23 -0.83 -15.00
CA ALA A 84 20.42 -0.99 -15.82
C ALA A 84 21.62 -1.45 -14.97
N ARG A 85 21.84 -0.81 -13.81
CA ARG A 85 22.90 -1.21 -12.86
C ARG A 85 22.71 -2.63 -12.34
N ASN A 86 21.48 -3.03 -12.00
CA ASN A 86 21.18 -4.40 -11.56
C ASN A 86 21.33 -5.45 -12.67
N GLN A 87 21.18 -5.05 -13.94
CA GLN A 87 21.48 -5.90 -15.09
C GLN A 87 22.96 -5.90 -15.47
N SER A 88 23.84 -5.30 -14.66
CA SER A 88 25.28 -5.15 -14.94
C SER A 88 25.56 -4.38 -16.24
N ILE A 89 24.64 -3.51 -16.67
CA ILE A 89 24.87 -2.55 -17.75
C ILE A 89 25.69 -1.39 -17.17
N LYS A 90 26.67 -0.90 -17.94
CA LYS A 90 27.63 0.14 -17.51
C LYS A 90 26.98 1.53 -17.37
N VAL A 91 26.09 1.69 -16.40
CA VAL A 91 25.47 2.98 -16.01
C VAL A 91 26.03 3.39 -14.66
N ASP A 92 26.76 4.49 -14.62
CA ASP A 92 27.49 4.98 -13.44
C ASP A 92 26.61 5.76 -12.47
N GLY A 93 25.44 6.22 -12.90
CA GLY A 93 24.46 6.88 -12.03
C GLY A 93 23.37 7.64 -12.76
N ILE A 94 22.92 8.75 -12.19
CA ILE A 94 21.75 9.51 -12.62
C ILE A 94 21.99 11.02 -12.59
N HIS A 95 21.29 11.75 -13.46
CA HIS A 95 21.12 13.20 -13.35
C HIS A 95 19.65 13.54 -13.11
N LEU A 96 19.35 14.38 -12.12
CA LEU A 96 17.98 14.72 -11.71
C LEU A 96 17.63 16.17 -12.05
N ALA A 97 16.37 16.42 -12.41
CA ALA A 97 15.75 17.74 -12.42
C ALA A 97 15.20 18.10 -11.02
N GLN A 98 14.81 19.36 -10.81
CA GLN A 98 14.30 19.85 -9.52
C GLN A 98 12.93 19.26 -9.13
N SER A 99 12.13 18.83 -10.10
CA SER A 99 10.81 18.23 -9.92
C SER A 99 10.83 16.70 -9.76
N ASP A 100 11.99 16.08 -9.87
CA ASP A 100 12.14 14.62 -9.86
C ASP A 100 12.25 14.06 -8.43
N MET A 101 12.60 12.78 -8.34
CA MET A 101 12.93 12.09 -7.09
C MET A 101 14.01 12.85 -6.30
N GLU A 102 13.84 12.93 -4.98
CA GLU A 102 14.79 13.65 -4.14
C GLU A 102 16.16 12.94 -4.12
N PRO A 103 17.30 13.68 -4.16
CA PRO A 103 18.61 13.07 -4.32
C PRO A 103 19.02 12.05 -3.24
N ARG A 104 18.49 12.12 -2.00
CA ARG A 104 18.76 11.14 -0.94
C ARG A 104 18.03 9.83 -1.23
N GLU A 105 16.83 9.90 -1.81
CA GLU A 105 16.07 8.73 -2.23
C GLU A 105 16.76 8.05 -3.41
N ALA A 106 17.21 8.83 -4.40
CA ALA A 106 18.02 8.32 -5.51
C ALA A 106 19.33 7.69 -5.02
N ARG A 107 20.01 8.30 -4.03
CA ARG A 107 21.19 7.73 -3.37
C ARG A 107 20.90 6.42 -2.67
N ALA A 108 19.81 6.33 -1.92
CA ALA A 108 19.41 5.12 -1.20
C ALA A 108 19.09 3.97 -2.17
N LEU A 109 18.51 4.26 -3.34
CA LEU A 109 18.18 3.28 -4.36
C LEU A 109 19.40 2.81 -5.16
N LEU A 110 20.23 3.74 -5.63
CA LEU A 110 21.32 3.45 -6.57
C LEU A 110 22.63 3.03 -5.90
N GLY A 111 22.73 3.22 -4.59
CA GLY A 111 23.86 2.81 -3.78
C GLY A 111 24.91 3.91 -3.57
N GLU A 112 25.81 3.62 -2.64
CA GLU A 112 26.85 4.55 -2.21
C GLU A 112 27.94 4.78 -3.24
N ASP A 113 27.96 4.09 -4.39
CA ASP A 113 28.97 4.24 -5.45
C ASP A 113 28.45 5.00 -6.69
N ALA A 114 27.14 5.17 -6.82
CA ALA A 114 26.53 5.86 -7.97
C ALA A 114 26.94 7.33 -8.06
N ILE A 115 26.99 7.89 -9.27
CA ILE A 115 27.20 9.34 -9.50
C ILE A 115 25.83 10.02 -9.61
N ILE A 116 25.56 11.02 -8.78
CA ILE A 116 24.27 11.74 -8.77
C ILE A 116 24.50 13.22 -9.10
N GLY A 117 23.96 13.66 -10.23
CA GLY A 117 23.93 15.06 -10.63
C GLY A 117 22.57 15.71 -10.39
N LEU A 118 22.54 17.03 -10.23
CA LEU A 118 21.30 17.79 -10.05
C LEU A 118 21.29 19.07 -10.89
N SER A 119 20.21 19.35 -11.61
CA SER A 119 20.02 20.61 -12.35
C SER A 119 19.73 21.78 -11.40
N VAL A 120 20.27 22.96 -11.71
CA VAL A 120 20.15 24.17 -10.87
C VAL A 120 19.85 25.38 -11.73
N GLU A 121 18.72 26.03 -11.43
CA GLU A 121 18.18 27.11 -12.27
C GLU A 121 18.44 28.50 -11.68
N THR A 122 18.74 28.60 -10.39
CA THR A 122 18.96 29.90 -9.71
C THR A 122 20.11 29.85 -8.72
N GLU A 123 20.77 30.99 -8.50
CA GLU A 123 21.82 31.13 -7.47
C GLU A 123 21.30 30.80 -6.05
N SER A 124 20.04 31.12 -5.77
CA SER A 124 19.39 30.77 -4.50
C SER A 124 19.30 29.26 -4.28
N LEU A 125 19.10 28.47 -5.34
CA LEU A 125 19.04 27.01 -5.25
C LEU A 125 20.41 26.39 -4.98
N VAL A 126 21.50 26.98 -5.47
CA VAL A 126 22.87 26.51 -5.17
C VAL A 126 23.11 26.47 -3.66
N LYS A 127 22.65 27.49 -2.93
CA LYS A 127 22.79 27.54 -1.46
C LYS A 127 22.01 26.45 -0.75
N VAL A 128 20.79 26.16 -1.22
CA VAL A 128 19.95 25.07 -0.69
C VAL A 128 20.58 23.71 -0.98
N ILE A 129 21.20 23.56 -2.16
CA ILE A 129 21.85 22.33 -2.59
C ILE A 129 23.12 22.04 -1.77
N ASN A 130 23.87 23.06 -1.38
CA ASN A 130 25.01 22.88 -0.45
C ASN A 130 24.58 22.37 0.93
N GLU A 131 23.31 22.53 1.32
CA GLU A 131 22.78 21.99 2.59
C GLU A 131 22.35 20.51 2.47
N LEU A 132 22.46 19.90 1.29
CA LEU A 132 22.25 18.46 1.14
C LEU A 132 23.30 17.69 1.96
N PRO A 133 22.95 16.51 2.53
CA PRO A 133 23.88 15.73 3.32
C PRO A 133 25.11 15.35 2.52
N ASP A 134 26.26 15.27 3.18
CA ASP A 134 27.52 14.85 2.56
C ASP A 134 27.33 13.56 1.76
N GLY A 135 27.59 13.64 0.46
CA GLY A 135 27.47 12.48 -0.42
C GLY A 135 26.08 12.19 -0.97
N CYS A 136 25.14 13.10 -0.80
CA CYS A 136 23.86 13.01 -1.47
C CYS A 136 24.03 13.13 -2.99
N ILE A 137 24.71 14.19 -3.43
CA ILE A 137 25.03 14.46 -4.84
C ILE A 137 26.54 14.58 -5.06
N ASP A 138 26.95 14.51 -6.32
CA ASP A 138 28.35 14.51 -6.73
C ASP A 138 28.69 15.69 -7.67
N TYR A 139 27.71 16.27 -8.39
CA TYR A 139 27.87 17.49 -9.18
C TYR A 139 26.54 18.23 -9.41
N ILE A 140 26.61 19.47 -9.89
CA ILE A 140 25.43 20.24 -10.31
C ILE A 140 25.55 20.73 -11.76
N CYS A 141 24.41 20.90 -12.44
CA CYS A 141 24.31 21.46 -13.79
C CYS A 141 23.63 22.82 -13.76
N VAL A 142 24.11 23.77 -14.58
CA VAL A 142 23.46 25.07 -14.78
C VAL A 142 23.19 25.27 -16.27
N THR A 143 21.94 25.55 -16.61
CA THR A 143 21.44 25.65 -17.99
C THR A 143 20.93 27.07 -18.27
N ALA A 144 21.67 27.90 -19.05
CA ALA A 144 21.20 29.20 -19.60
C ALA A 144 22.32 30.03 -20.30
N MET A 145 22.99 29.52 -21.34
CA MET A 145 24.01 30.31 -22.05
C MET A 145 23.46 31.31 -23.07
N HIS A 146 22.33 31.04 -23.72
CA HIS A 146 21.70 31.93 -24.71
C HIS A 146 20.19 32.00 -24.51
N ASN A 147 19.58 33.19 -24.67
CA ASN A 147 18.13 33.33 -24.67
C ASN A 147 17.54 32.74 -25.96
N PRO A 148 16.33 32.15 -25.94
CA PRO A 148 15.64 31.79 -27.17
C PRO A 148 15.34 33.07 -27.99
N GLU A 149 15.76 33.10 -29.25
CA GLU A 149 15.32 34.14 -30.18
C GLU A 149 13.79 34.06 -30.36
N GLU A 150 13.10 35.21 -30.34
CA GLU A 150 11.67 35.28 -30.65
C GLU A 150 11.43 34.76 -32.07
N GLY A 151 10.83 33.58 -32.19
CA GLY A 151 10.33 33.07 -33.48
C GLY A 151 10.87 31.71 -33.96
N CYS A 152 11.64 30.96 -33.16
CA CYS A 152 11.94 29.56 -33.47
C CYS A 152 10.85 28.63 -32.92
N GLU A 153 10.14 27.92 -33.80
CA GLU A 153 9.20 26.86 -33.41
C GLU A 153 9.94 25.76 -32.64
N ASN A 154 9.41 25.41 -31.47
CA ASN A 154 9.87 24.30 -30.63
C ASN A 154 9.99 23.02 -31.46
N THR A 155 11.22 22.62 -31.76
CA THR A 155 11.54 21.29 -32.24
C THR A 155 12.52 20.66 -31.26
N THR A 156 12.03 19.60 -30.61
CA THR A 156 12.71 18.65 -29.70
C THR A 156 13.15 19.13 -28.30
N ALA A 157 12.73 18.35 -27.30
CA ALA A 157 13.00 18.39 -25.86
C ALA A 157 12.44 19.60 -25.06
N SER A 158 11.40 19.32 -24.28
CA SER A 158 10.87 20.17 -23.22
C SER A 158 11.88 20.32 -22.08
N TYR A 159 12.82 21.25 -22.21
CA TYR A 159 13.28 21.97 -21.03
C TYR A 159 12.22 23.04 -20.78
N GLU A 160 11.21 22.75 -19.94
CA GLU A 160 10.25 23.75 -19.49
C GLU A 160 10.97 24.81 -18.65
N LEU A 161 11.64 25.74 -19.33
CA LEU A 161 12.30 26.89 -18.72
C LEU A 161 11.33 28.07 -18.81
N GLU A 162 10.75 28.43 -17.66
CA GLU A 162 9.87 29.59 -17.52
C GLU A 162 10.53 30.89 -18.00
N ALA A 163 9.70 31.86 -18.38
CA ALA A 163 10.02 33.11 -19.09
C ALA A 163 10.91 34.15 -18.36
N ASN A 164 11.83 33.76 -17.47
CA ASN A 164 12.67 34.66 -16.66
C ASN A 164 14.18 34.32 -16.67
N HIS A 165 14.70 33.53 -17.62
CA HIS A 165 16.14 33.28 -17.67
C HIS A 165 16.91 34.49 -18.24
N THR A 166 17.97 34.89 -17.52
CA THR A 166 18.99 35.80 -18.03
C THR A 166 20.21 35.00 -18.48
N THR A 167 20.74 35.30 -19.66
CA THR A 167 22.02 34.80 -20.18
C THR A 167 23.10 34.78 -19.09
N LEU A 168 23.78 33.65 -18.96
CA LEU A 168 24.90 33.45 -18.04
C LEU A 168 26.18 34.04 -18.64
N ASP A 169 26.59 35.19 -18.12
CA ASP A 169 27.90 35.77 -18.38
C ASP A 169 28.98 35.17 -17.45
N GLU A 170 30.24 35.48 -17.74
CA GLU A 170 31.40 35.01 -16.99
C GLU A 170 31.29 35.32 -15.48
N ALA A 171 30.71 36.46 -15.12
CA ALA A 171 30.58 36.90 -13.73
C ALA A 171 29.53 36.05 -12.98
N LYS A 172 28.38 35.77 -13.59
CA LYS A 172 27.34 34.91 -13.01
C LYS A 172 27.80 33.46 -12.88
N ILE A 173 28.49 32.93 -13.89
CA ILE A 173 29.05 31.57 -13.82
C ILE A 173 30.04 31.48 -12.65
N ASN A 174 30.95 32.44 -12.52
CA ASN A 174 31.89 32.48 -11.39
C ASN A 174 31.19 32.64 -10.03
N THR A 175 30.07 33.37 -9.98
CA THR A 175 29.27 33.53 -8.77
C THR A 175 28.66 32.20 -8.36
N ILE A 176 27.99 31.49 -9.28
CA ILE A 176 27.40 30.17 -9.03
C ILE A 176 28.47 29.15 -8.64
N CYS A 177 29.57 29.08 -9.39
CA CYS A 177 30.67 28.16 -9.10
C CYS A 177 31.36 28.46 -7.76
N SER A 178 31.39 29.72 -7.32
CA SER A 178 31.93 30.07 -5.99
C SER A 178 30.95 29.80 -4.86
N ALA A 179 29.65 29.79 -5.17
CA ALA A 179 28.59 29.50 -4.22
C ALA A 179 28.37 27.99 -4.06
N SER A 180 28.75 27.16 -5.03
CA SER A 180 28.56 25.71 -5.01
C SER A 180 29.71 25.00 -4.29
N ASP A 181 29.37 24.10 -3.36
CA ASP A 181 30.33 23.16 -2.76
C ASP A 181 30.62 21.95 -3.67
N PHE A 182 29.84 21.80 -4.75
CA PHE A 182 29.96 20.72 -5.74
C PHE A 182 30.54 21.22 -7.07
N PRO A 183 31.21 20.35 -7.85
CA PRO A 183 31.61 20.65 -9.22
C PRO A 183 30.42 21.12 -10.07
N VAL A 184 30.60 22.24 -10.79
CA VAL A 184 29.55 22.85 -11.62
C VAL A 184 29.81 22.58 -13.10
N LEU A 185 28.84 21.94 -13.76
CA LEU A 185 28.78 21.73 -15.19
C LEU A 185 27.90 22.83 -15.82
N VAL A 186 28.41 23.55 -16.83
CA VAL A 186 27.73 24.72 -17.40
C VAL A 186 27.38 24.48 -18.87
N GLY A 187 26.17 24.84 -19.29
CA GLY A 187 25.79 24.75 -20.70
C GLY A 187 24.36 25.18 -21.00
N GLY A 188 23.78 24.59 -22.05
CA GLY A 188 22.46 24.90 -22.58
C GLY A 188 22.57 25.75 -23.86
N LYS A 189 22.28 25.15 -25.02
CA LYS A 189 22.54 25.72 -26.36
C LYS A 189 23.98 26.22 -26.56
N THR A 190 24.95 25.57 -25.92
CA THR A 190 26.36 25.96 -25.92
C THR A 190 26.93 25.93 -27.33
N GLN A 191 27.43 27.07 -27.80
CA GLN A 191 28.14 27.23 -29.05
C GLN A 191 29.65 27.14 -28.82
N LEU A 192 30.39 26.93 -29.92
CA LEU A 192 31.83 26.73 -29.86
C LEU A 192 32.58 27.94 -29.26
N ASP A 193 32.07 29.16 -29.45
CA ASP A 193 32.65 30.40 -28.93
C ASP A 193 32.45 30.57 -27.41
N ASP A 194 31.44 29.92 -26.84
CA ASP A 194 31.16 29.99 -25.40
C ASP A 194 32.19 29.22 -24.57
N VAL A 195 32.77 28.15 -25.13
CA VAL A 195 33.65 27.22 -24.41
C VAL A 195 34.86 27.92 -23.81
N SER A 196 35.48 28.86 -24.55
CA SER A 196 36.64 29.62 -24.06
C SER A 196 36.29 30.49 -22.86
N MET A 197 35.11 31.10 -22.87
CA MET A 197 34.62 31.90 -21.75
C MET A 197 34.33 31.01 -20.54
N ILE A 198 33.57 29.92 -20.73
CA ILE A 198 33.25 28.97 -19.64
C ILE A 198 34.54 28.41 -19.04
N ALA A 199 35.53 28.04 -19.86
CA ALA A 199 36.82 27.53 -19.41
C ALA A 199 37.63 28.56 -18.60
N GLY A 200 37.44 29.85 -18.87
CA GLY A 200 38.02 30.95 -18.09
C GLY A 200 37.40 31.14 -16.69
N THR A 201 36.23 30.55 -16.45
CA THR A 201 35.52 30.63 -15.16
C THR A 201 35.93 29.52 -14.17
N LYS A 202 35.31 29.50 -12.99
CA LYS A 202 35.43 28.42 -12.00
C LYS A 202 34.63 27.15 -12.33
N ALA A 203 33.97 27.07 -13.48
CA ALA A 203 33.26 25.86 -13.90
C ALA A 203 34.20 24.64 -13.93
N ALA A 204 33.65 23.48 -13.60
CA ALA A 204 34.36 22.19 -13.62
C ALA A 204 34.31 21.54 -15.01
N GLY A 205 33.30 21.86 -15.82
CA GLY A 205 33.18 21.39 -17.19
C GLY A 205 32.12 22.14 -17.97
N PHE A 206 31.94 21.73 -19.23
CA PHE A 206 30.85 22.18 -20.08
C PHE A 206 30.02 20.99 -20.59
N PHE A 207 28.78 21.24 -20.99
CA PHE A 207 27.97 20.26 -21.71
C PHE A 207 27.48 20.76 -23.07
N VAL A 208 27.36 19.86 -24.05
CA VAL A 208 26.93 20.14 -25.42
C VAL A 208 25.92 19.10 -25.90
N SER A 209 25.00 19.52 -26.77
CA SER A 209 23.98 18.66 -27.39
C SER A 209 23.76 19.05 -28.87
N GLU A 210 22.90 20.04 -29.14
CA GLU A 210 22.47 20.46 -30.48
C GLU A 210 23.59 20.61 -31.53
N PRO A 211 24.76 21.21 -31.25
CA PRO A 211 25.83 21.36 -32.25
C PRO A 211 26.37 20.04 -32.80
N LEU A 212 26.38 18.97 -32.00
CA LEU A 212 26.83 17.65 -32.46
C LEU A 212 25.79 17.00 -33.38
N TYR A 213 24.50 17.20 -33.09
CA TYR A 213 23.40 16.72 -33.91
C TYR A 213 23.26 17.47 -35.23
N ALA A 214 23.56 18.77 -35.23
CA ALA A 214 23.53 19.62 -36.42
C ALA A 214 24.77 19.46 -37.33
N SER A 215 25.85 18.87 -36.82
CA SER A 215 27.11 18.74 -37.56
C SER A 215 27.11 17.56 -38.53
N GLU A 216 27.65 17.79 -39.73
CA GLU A 216 27.94 16.68 -40.65
C GLU A 216 29.04 15.76 -40.12
N THR A 217 29.95 16.28 -39.28
CA THR A 217 31.13 15.60 -38.71
C THR A 217 31.18 15.75 -37.17
N PRO A 218 30.32 15.04 -36.42
CA PRO A 218 30.21 15.17 -34.96
C PRO A 218 31.54 14.97 -34.22
N GLU A 219 32.38 14.04 -34.68
CA GLU A 219 33.71 13.82 -34.10
C GLU A 219 34.59 15.08 -34.17
N SER A 220 34.66 15.73 -35.34
CA SER A 220 35.45 16.96 -35.51
C SER A 220 34.89 18.09 -34.66
N THR A 221 33.57 18.26 -34.64
CA THR A 221 32.91 19.29 -33.85
C THR A 221 33.19 19.09 -32.37
N MET A 222 32.96 17.90 -31.81
CA MET A 222 33.23 17.65 -30.39
C MET A 222 34.71 17.83 -30.05
N ARG A 223 35.62 17.46 -30.97
CA ARG A 223 37.07 17.62 -30.79
C ARG A 223 37.44 19.10 -30.68
N GLU A 224 36.84 19.97 -31.48
CA GLU A 224 37.04 21.42 -31.38
C GLU A 224 36.57 21.99 -30.04
N PHE A 225 35.41 21.54 -29.51
CA PHE A 225 34.94 21.94 -28.19
C PHE A 225 35.96 21.52 -27.10
N VAL A 226 36.40 20.26 -27.13
CA VAL A 226 37.38 19.72 -26.16
C VAL A 226 38.72 20.45 -26.25
N GLU A 227 39.22 20.72 -27.46
CA GLU A 227 40.48 21.44 -27.68
C GLU A 227 40.40 22.90 -27.20
N ARG A 228 39.28 23.59 -27.41
CA ARG A 228 39.07 24.95 -26.88
C ARG A 228 39.06 24.99 -25.35
N TRP A 229 38.41 24.01 -24.71
CA TRP A 229 38.47 23.86 -23.26
C TRP A 229 39.91 23.63 -22.77
N LYS A 230 40.64 22.70 -23.40
CA LYS A 230 42.03 22.36 -23.05
C LYS A 230 42.99 23.51 -23.31
N ALA A 231 42.77 24.33 -24.33
CA ALA A 231 43.61 25.50 -24.61
C ALA A 231 43.62 26.50 -23.44
N VAL A 232 42.54 26.55 -22.66
CA VAL A 232 42.43 27.41 -21.47
C VAL A 232 42.79 26.66 -20.17
N ARG A 233 42.31 25.42 -20.00
CA ARG A 233 42.41 24.67 -18.72
C ARG A 233 43.52 23.62 -18.64
N GLY A 234 44.19 23.32 -19.75
CA GLY A 234 45.14 22.22 -19.85
C GLY A 234 44.49 20.85 -19.65
N GLU A 235 45.29 19.86 -19.23
CA GLU A 235 44.86 18.46 -19.01
C GLU A 235 44.34 18.19 -17.58
N VAL A 236 43.97 19.24 -16.83
CA VAL A 236 43.49 19.10 -15.45
C VAL A 236 42.09 18.45 -15.44
N LYS A 237 41.93 17.36 -14.69
CA LYS A 237 40.63 16.70 -14.46
C LYS A 237 39.88 17.38 -13.32
N HIS A 238 38.56 17.55 -13.47
CA HIS A 238 37.70 18.16 -12.44
C HIS A 238 36.54 17.20 -12.14
N GLY A 239 36.25 16.96 -10.85
CA GLY A 239 35.17 16.04 -10.45
C GLY A 239 35.05 15.70 -8.96
N TYR A 240 36.04 15.94 -8.10
CA TYR A 240 35.98 15.47 -6.72
C TYR A 240 35.18 16.38 -5.78
N ALA A 241 33.97 15.97 -5.38
CA ALA A 241 33.41 16.36 -4.09
C ALA A 241 34.10 15.54 -2.98
N LYS A 242 34.71 16.18 -1.97
CA LYS A 242 35.37 15.47 -0.85
C LYS A 242 34.31 14.91 0.10
N ARG A 243 34.28 13.59 0.33
CA ARG A 243 33.54 12.99 1.46
C ARG A 243 34.48 12.68 2.63
N VAL A 244 33.98 12.86 3.84
CA VAL A 244 34.66 12.47 5.09
C VAL A 244 34.58 10.94 5.22
N ILE A 245 35.73 10.27 5.23
CA ILE A 245 35.82 8.83 5.52
C ILE A 245 35.69 8.64 7.03
N VAL A 246 34.62 7.98 7.48
CA VAL A 246 34.52 7.49 8.86
C VAL A 246 35.30 6.18 8.93
N ALA A 247 36.49 6.21 9.55
CA ALA A 247 37.32 5.03 9.77
C ALA A 247 36.84 4.25 11.00
N GLU A 248 36.69 2.93 10.86
CA GLU A 248 36.40 2.00 11.94
C GLU A 248 37.61 1.85 12.90
N ASN A 249 37.33 2.06 14.18
CA ASN A 249 37.99 1.62 15.43
C ASN A 249 39.48 1.22 15.44
N THR A 250 40.26 1.86 16.33
CA THR A 250 41.19 1.16 17.26
C THR A 250 41.70 2.05 18.41
N GLU A 251 41.57 1.50 19.61
CA GLU A 251 42.39 1.65 20.82
C GLU A 251 42.41 2.92 21.72
N GLU A 252 42.31 2.60 23.01
CA GLU A 252 42.46 3.38 24.25
C GLU A 252 43.51 4.51 24.26
N LYS A 253 43.13 5.69 24.78
CA LYS A 253 43.74 6.29 26.00
C LYS A 253 43.13 7.63 26.40
N SER A 254 43.10 7.84 27.71
CA SER A 254 42.60 8.98 28.47
C SER A 254 43.18 10.35 28.09
N SER A 255 42.35 11.41 28.04
CA SER A 255 42.56 12.65 28.82
C SER A 255 41.43 13.69 28.64
N LYS A 256 41.07 14.31 29.77
CA LYS A 256 40.27 15.50 30.13
C LYS A 256 39.53 16.39 29.08
N PRO A 257 38.43 17.05 29.49
CA PRO A 257 37.52 17.78 28.59
C PRO A 257 38.05 19.18 28.25
N SER A 258 38.08 19.52 26.96
CA SER A 258 38.23 20.89 26.49
C SER A 258 36.90 21.41 25.94
N GLU A 259 36.34 22.35 26.68
CA GLU A 259 35.39 23.42 26.33
C GLU A 259 34.60 23.29 25.01
N GLU A 260 33.28 23.10 25.17
CA GLU A 260 32.26 23.29 24.15
C GLU A 260 32.40 24.68 23.47
N LYS A 261 32.72 24.68 22.18
CA LYS A 261 32.36 25.80 21.31
C LYS A 261 30.87 25.69 20.99
N LYS A 262 30.07 26.56 21.60
CA LYS A 262 28.68 26.81 21.18
C LYS A 262 28.64 27.21 19.70
N PRO A 263 27.72 26.65 18.89
CA PRO A 263 27.51 27.13 17.53
C PRO A 263 26.80 28.49 17.57
N THR A 264 27.32 29.45 16.82
CA THR A 264 26.76 30.79 16.68
C THR A 264 26.16 31.01 15.30
N PHE A 265 24.86 31.34 15.32
CA PHE A 265 24.00 31.96 14.30
C PHE A 265 23.56 31.09 13.12
N ILE A 266 22.53 30.29 13.39
CA ILE A 266 21.50 29.91 12.41
C ILE A 266 20.70 31.18 12.10
N ASN A 267 20.45 31.54 10.82
CA ASN A 267 19.47 32.59 10.58
C ASN A 267 18.10 32.08 11.09
N ALA A 268 17.27 32.98 11.63
CA ALA A 268 16.04 32.56 12.31
C ALA A 268 15.04 31.80 11.42
N LYS A 269 15.21 31.87 10.09
CA LYS A 269 14.38 31.19 9.10
C LYS A 269 14.85 29.74 8.89
N GLU A 270 16.14 29.51 8.65
CA GLU A 270 16.74 28.18 8.51
C GLU A 270 16.60 27.33 9.79
N ALA A 271 16.77 27.95 10.97
CA ALA A 271 16.52 27.27 12.25
C ALA A 271 15.06 26.81 12.37
N LYS A 272 14.15 27.64 11.86
CA LYS A 272 12.71 27.38 11.93
C LYS A 272 12.29 26.32 10.92
N ASP A 273 12.89 26.30 9.74
CA ASP A 273 12.60 25.33 8.69
C ASP A 273 13.18 23.95 9.02
N ALA A 274 14.42 23.89 9.53
CA ALA A 274 15.00 22.64 10.05
C ALA A 274 14.24 22.11 11.26
N ALA A 275 13.81 22.99 12.18
CA ALA A 275 12.95 22.59 13.29
C ALA A 275 11.58 22.10 12.82
N LYS A 276 11.02 22.66 11.74
CA LYS A 276 9.75 22.23 11.15
C LYS A 276 9.87 20.85 10.51
N LEU A 277 10.93 20.59 9.74
CA LEU A 277 11.16 19.29 9.11
C LEU A 277 11.43 18.19 10.14
N ALA A 278 12.31 18.45 11.12
CA ALA A 278 12.57 17.52 12.21
C ALA A 278 11.32 17.22 13.04
N LYS A 279 10.42 18.20 13.17
CA LYS A 279 9.13 18.03 13.81
C LYS A 279 8.19 17.17 12.98
N GLN A 280 8.11 17.38 11.66
CA GLN A 280 7.32 16.54 10.76
C GLN A 280 7.79 15.09 10.78
N GLN A 281 9.09 14.84 10.65
CA GLN A 281 9.64 13.47 10.70
C GLN A 281 9.33 12.75 12.02
N ARG A 282 9.34 13.47 13.15
CA ARG A 282 8.93 12.89 14.43
C ARG A 282 7.46 12.49 14.44
N VAL A 283 6.59 13.29 13.83
CA VAL A 283 5.16 12.96 13.67
C VAL A 283 4.99 11.73 12.79
N ASP A 284 5.68 11.67 11.65
CA ASP A 284 5.57 10.54 10.72
C ASP A 284 6.08 9.23 11.33
N ILE A 285 7.21 9.27 12.05
CA ILE A 285 7.75 8.10 12.77
C ILE A 285 6.79 7.67 13.88
N ALA A 286 6.24 8.62 14.64
CA ALA A 286 5.27 8.30 15.69
C ALA A 286 3.99 7.68 15.11
N ALA A 287 3.49 8.18 13.98
CA ALA A 287 2.30 7.69 13.30
C ALA A 287 2.46 6.27 12.75
N ARG A 288 3.67 5.87 12.34
CA ARG A 288 3.98 4.50 11.89
C ARG A 288 4.04 3.48 13.04
N GLY A 289 4.17 3.96 14.28
CA GLY A 289 4.22 3.13 15.48
C GLY A 289 2.90 2.46 15.86
N CYS A 290 2.94 1.73 16.99
CA CYS A 290 1.79 1.11 17.65
C CYS A 290 1.88 1.22 19.19
N ALA A 291 2.71 2.12 19.72
CA ALA A 291 3.00 2.21 21.15
C ALA A 291 1.77 2.64 21.96
N GLN A 292 0.99 3.60 21.45
CA GLN A 292 -0.24 4.00 22.10
C GLN A 292 -1.32 2.93 21.95
N ARG A 293 -1.45 2.34 20.75
CA ARG A 293 -2.36 1.22 20.52
C ARG A 293 -2.11 0.09 21.51
N ASP A 294 -0.87 -0.34 21.68
CA ASP A 294 -0.50 -1.44 22.60
C ASP A 294 -0.79 -1.13 24.08
N LYS A 295 -0.77 0.15 24.43
CA LYS A 295 -1.12 0.62 25.77
C LYS A 295 -2.65 0.69 25.99
N ALA A 296 -3.39 1.08 24.96
CA ALA A 296 -4.81 1.41 25.07
C ALA A 296 -5.75 0.26 24.72
N HIS A 297 -5.38 -0.56 23.75
CA HIS A 297 -6.17 -1.67 23.21
C HIS A 297 -5.72 -2.96 23.88
N ILE A 298 -6.39 -3.33 24.97
CA ILE A 298 -6.01 -4.48 25.78
C ILE A 298 -6.86 -5.68 25.38
N ARG A 299 -6.22 -6.73 24.82
CA ARG A 299 -6.88 -8.01 24.57
C ARG A 299 -7.34 -8.63 25.89
N LYS A 300 -8.62 -9.00 25.94
CA LYS A 300 -9.26 -9.78 27.00
C LYS A 300 -10.11 -10.89 26.38
N THR A 301 -10.60 -11.80 27.20
CA THR A 301 -11.50 -12.88 26.77
C THR A 301 -12.77 -12.88 27.60
N THR A 302 -13.87 -13.34 27.01
CA THR A 302 -15.12 -13.64 27.69
C THR A 302 -15.22 -15.16 27.81
N PRO A 303 -15.23 -15.73 29.02
CA PRO A 303 -15.43 -17.15 29.20
C PRO A 303 -16.88 -17.52 28.90
N VAL A 304 -17.08 -18.53 28.05
CA VAL A 304 -18.39 -19.08 27.71
C VAL A 304 -18.33 -20.59 27.91
N HIS A 305 -19.06 -21.07 28.92
CA HIS A 305 -19.24 -22.49 29.10
C HIS A 305 -20.18 -23.03 28.00
N PHE A 306 -19.71 -24.02 27.25
CA PHE A 306 -20.45 -24.66 26.18
C PHE A 306 -20.35 -26.18 26.34
N GLU A 307 -21.52 -26.83 26.41
CA GLU A 307 -21.65 -28.28 26.53
C GLU A 307 -22.60 -28.78 25.44
N TYR A 308 -22.19 -29.86 24.78
CA TYR A 308 -22.95 -30.56 23.76
C TYR A 308 -22.60 -32.05 23.76
N GLU A 309 -23.16 -32.84 22.84
CA GLU A 309 -23.09 -34.30 22.91
C GLU A 309 -21.67 -34.91 22.86
N TYR A 310 -20.68 -34.20 22.30
CA TYR A 310 -19.30 -34.70 22.16
C TYR A 310 -18.32 -34.14 23.21
N GLY A 311 -18.72 -33.19 24.05
CA GLY A 311 -17.78 -32.60 25.02
C GLY A 311 -18.30 -31.38 25.77
N SER A 312 -17.47 -30.87 26.67
CA SER A 312 -17.73 -29.68 27.48
C SER A 312 -16.49 -28.80 27.48
N TYR A 313 -16.64 -27.53 27.11
CA TYR A 313 -15.53 -26.60 26.94
C TYR A 313 -15.84 -25.25 27.60
N ASP A 314 -14.79 -24.63 28.13
CA ASP A 314 -14.82 -23.23 28.55
C ASP A 314 -14.15 -22.40 27.45
N LEU A 315 -14.97 -21.85 26.56
CA LEU A 315 -14.51 -21.08 25.40
C LEU A 315 -14.04 -19.69 25.84
N GLU A 316 -12.84 -19.29 25.45
CA GLU A 316 -12.27 -17.98 25.76
C GLU A 316 -12.35 -17.06 24.53
N VAL A 317 -13.45 -16.31 24.40
CA VAL A 317 -13.74 -15.51 23.20
C VAL A 317 -13.14 -14.10 23.32
N PRO A 318 -12.22 -13.69 22.43
CA PRO A 318 -11.44 -12.47 22.58
C PRO A 318 -12.22 -11.21 22.22
N TYR A 319 -11.89 -10.14 22.93
CA TYR A 319 -12.30 -8.77 22.62
C TYR A 319 -11.21 -7.78 23.03
N THR A 320 -11.23 -6.60 22.43
CA THR A 320 -10.36 -5.48 22.81
C THR A 320 -11.10 -4.64 23.83
N GLU A 321 -10.51 -4.44 25.02
CA GLU A 321 -11.04 -3.51 26.02
C GLU A 321 -10.26 -2.19 25.97
N ILE A 322 -10.98 -1.09 25.84
CA ILE A 322 -10.45 0.27 25.87
C ILE A 322 -10.99 0.97 27.10
N LYS A 323 -10.12 1.24 28.08
CA LYS A 323 -10.50 1.96 29.29
C LYS A 323 -10.74 3.43 28.98
N LEU A 324 -11.88 3.95 29.41
CA LEU A 324 -12.26 5.35 29.27
C LEU A 324 -12.11 6.08 30.61
N SER A 325 -11.71 7.35 30.56
CA SER A 325 -11.66 8.23 31.73
C SER A 325 -13.04 8.72 32.14
N ASP A 326 -13.18 9.13 33.40
CA ASP A 326 -14.42 9.73 33.92
C ASP A 326 -14.68 11.07 33.23
N THR A 327 -15.95 11.34 32.93
CA THR A 327 -16.35 12.67 32.43
C THR A 327 -16.45 13.64 33.61
N PRO A 328 -15.66 14.74 33.63
CA PRO A 328 -15.67 15.70 34.73
C PRO A 328 -17.08 16.26 35.00
N GLY A 329 -17.57 16.10 36.23
CA GLY A 329 -18.89 16.58 36.64
C GLY A 329 -20.08 15.75 36.17
N VAL A 330 -19.86 14.64 35.45
CA VAL A 330 -20.91 13.70 35.03
C VAL A 330 -20.73 12.34 35.72
N GLY A 331 -19.51 11.80 35.74
CA GLY A 331 -19.22 10.51 36.36
C GLY A 331 -18.47 9.53 35.44
N PRO A 332 -18.37 8.25 35.84
CA PRO A 332 -17.53 7.27 35.15
C PRO A 332 -18.08 6.85 33.79
N ASN A 333 -17.18 6.54 32.86
CA ASN A 333 -17.52 5.89 31.59
C ASN A 333 -17.16 4.40 31.65
N PRO A 334 -18.04 3.49 31.21
CA PRO A 334 -17.69 2.08 31.12
C PRO A 334 -16.57 1.89 30.07
N PRO A 335 -15.68 0.89 30.24
CA PRO A 335 -14.74 0.52 29.19
C PRO A 335 -15.48 0.17 27.89
N PHE A 336 -14.93 0.59 26.76
CA PHE A 336 -15.44 0.21 25.45
C PHE A 336 -14.91 -1.18 25.08
N LYS A 337 -15.79 -2.03 24.54
CA LYS A 337 -15.41 -3.36 24.06
C LYS A 337 -15.52 -3.36 22.54
N ASP A 338 -14.48 -3.87 21.89
CA ASP A 338 -14.36 -3.91 20.44
C ASP A 338 -13.94 -5.30 19.97
N TYR A 339 -14.15 -5.59 18.69
CA TYR A 339 -13.71 -6.85 18.09
C TYR A 339 -12.16 -6.95 18.13
N ASN A 340 -11.61 -8.15 18.31
CA ASN A 340 -10.16 -8.37 18.38
C ASN A 340 -9.74 -9.48 17.43
N THR A 341 -8.68 -9.24 16.66
CA THR A 341 -8.10 -10.16 15.68
C THR A 341 -6.61 -10.44 15.93
N GLU A 342 -6.00 -9.77 16.92
CA GLU A 342 -4.54 -9.83 17.17
C GLU A 342 -4.06 -11.22 17.63
N GLY A 343 -4.95 -12.00 18.22
CA GLY A 343 -4.61 -13.30 18.80
C GLY A 343 -3.76 -13.22 20.08
N PRO A 344 -3.42 -14.37 20.67
CA PRO A 344 -2.55 -14.42 21.83
C PRO A 344 -1.07 -14.22 21.43
N LYS A 345 -0.27 -13.71 22.35
CA LYS A 345 1.18 -13.61 22.14
C LYS A 345 1.83 -15.00 22.17
N CYS A 346 2.75 -15.26 21.25
CA CYS A 346 3.59 -16.45 21.23
C CYS A 346 5.04 -16.12 20.84
N ASP A 347 5.96 -17.07 21.07
CA ASP A 347 7.25 -17.06 20.37
C ASP A 347 7.00 -17.55 18.93
N PRO A 348 7.31 -16.75 17.90
CA PRO A 348 7.10 -17.15 16.51
C PRO A 348 7.79 -18.47 16.10
N LYS A 349 8.79 -18.91 16.86
CA LYS A 349 9.52 -20.18 16.62
C LYS A 349 8.83 -21.40 17.22
N GLU A 350 7.93 -21.20 18.18
CA GLU A 350 7.16 -22.27 18.81
C GLU A 350 5.77 -22.40 18.20
N GLY A 351 5.17 -21.27 17.80
CA GLY A 351 3.81 -21.19 17.27
C GLY A 351 2.77 -20.90 18.36
N LEU A 352 1.53 -20.70 17.92
CA LEU A 352 0.39 -20.51 18.80
C LEU A 352 -0.05 -21.82 19.44
N ALA A 353 -0.72 -21.72 20.58
CA ALA A 353 -1.37 -22.87 21.18
C ALA A 353 -2.55 -23.31 20.29
N PRO A 354 -2.73 -24.62 20.04
CA PRO A 354 -3.78 -25.12 19.17
C PRO A 354 -5.11 -25.19 19.92
N LEU A 355 -5.75 -24.03 20.05
CA LEU A 355 -7.01 -23.77 20.77
C LEU A 355 -8.10 -24.83 20.50
N ARG A 356 -8.28 -25.20 19.24
CA ARG A 356 -9.43 -25.99 18.78
C ARG A 356 -9.19 -27.50 18.77
N LEU A 357 -7.98 -27.95 19.09
CA LEU A 357 -7.57 -29.33 18.82
C LEU A 357 -8.45 -30.37 19.53
N ASP A 358 -8.80 -30.12 20.78
CA ASP A 358 -9.65 -31.04 21.55
C ASP A 358 -11.08 -31.03 20.98
N TRP A 359 -11.60 -29.86 20.57
CA TRP A 359 -12.92 -29.73 19.94
C TRP A 359 -13.03 -30.53 18.64
N ILE A 360 -11.93 -30.65 17.91
CA ILE A 360 -11.83 -31.38 16.64
C ILE A 360 -11.76 -32.88 16.92
N ARG A 361 -10.94 -33.31 17.89
CA ARG A 361 -10.73 -34.74 18.19
C ARG A 361 -11.93 -35.37 18.88
N ASP A 362 -12.56 -34.66 19.80
CA ASP A 362 -13.62 -35.20 20.65
C ASP A 362 -14.92 -35.49 19.88
N ARG A 363 -15.12 -34.86 18.69
CA ARG A 363 -16.21 -35.22 17.77
C ARG A 363 -16.13 -36.67 17.27
N GLY A 364 -14.94 -37.26 17.26
CA GLY A 364 -14.75 -38.67 16.90
C GLY A 364 -14.96 -38.99 15.41
N ASP A 365 -14.99 -37.99 14.54
CA ASP A 365 -15.21 -38.11 13.09
C ASP A 365 -13.94 -37.84 12.25
N VAL A 366 -12.81 -37.55 12.90
CA VAL A 366 -11.49 -37.39 12.26
C VAL A 366 -10.54 -38.54 12.58
N VAL A 367 -9.65 -38.84 11.65
CA VAL A 367 -8.55 -39.82 11.82
C VAL A 367 -7.20 -39.20 11.49
N GLU A 368 -6.20 -39.47 12.33
CA GLU A 368 -4.81 -39.18 12.01
C GLU A 368 -4.28 -40.19 10.98
N TYR A 369 -3.50 -39.70 10.01
CA TYR A 369 -2.85 -40.56 9.02
C TYR A 369 -1.45 -40.02 8.66
N GLU A 370 -0.71 -40.76 7.85
CA GLU A 370 0.70 -40.41 7.55
C GLU A 370 0.86 -39.15 6.69
N GLY A 371 -0.18 -38.72 5.97
CA GLY A 371 -0.11 -37.54 5.10
C GLY A 371 0.70 -37.75 3.82
N ARG A 372 0.73 -36.69 3.01
CA ARG A 372 1.64 -36.50 1.89
C ARG A 372 3.04 -36.24 2.43
N ARG A 373 4.04 -36.88 1.83
CA ARG A 373 5.45 -36.56 2.13
C ARG A 373 5.86 -35.28 1.41
N ARG A 374 6.41 -34.32 2.16
CA ARG A 374 7.00 -33.10 1.61
C ARG A 374 8.13 -33.43 0.64
N ASN A 375 8.19 -32.67 -0.46
CA ASN A 375 9.22 -32.69 -1.48
C ASN A 375 9.86 -31.30 -1.60
N LEU A 376 11.15 -31.21 -1.93
CA LEU A 376 11.82 -29.93 -2.16
C LEU A 376 11.22 -29.12 -3.32
N GLN A 377 10.50 -29.78 -4.24
CA GLN A 377 9.70 -29.10 -5.27
C GLN A 377 8.62 -28.19 -4.69
N ASP A 378 8.13 -28.48 -3.48
CA ASP A 378 7.13 -27.66 -2.79
C ASP A 378 7.68 -26.29 -2.37
N ASP A 379 9.02 -26.19 -2.29
CA ASP A 379 9.79 -24.99 -1.95
C ASP A 379 10.56 -24.41 -3.17
N GLY A 380 10.25 -24.91 -4.38
CA GLY A 380 10.79 -24.38 -5.63
C GLY A 380 12.25 -24.74 -5.93
N LYS A 381 12.73 -24.27 -7.10
CA LYS A 381 14.02 -24.65 -7.69
C LYS A 381 15.23 -24.40 -6.80
N ARG A 382 15.24 -23.28 -6.04
CA ARG A 382 16.41 -22.97 -5.19
C ARG A 382 16.51 -23.95 -4.02
N ALA A 383 15.40 -24.43 -3.47
CA ALA A 383 15.42 -25.46 -2.43
C ALA A 383 15.95 -26.79 -2.97
N ILE A 384 15.53 -27.18 -4.18
CA ILE A 384 16.08 -28.35 -4.90
C ILE A 384 17.60 -28.21 -5.07
N LYS A 385 18.06 -27.08 -5.63
CA LYS A 385 19.49 -26.83 -5.87
C LYS A 385 20.31 -26.84 -4.58
N ARG A 386 19.74 -26.35 -3.48
CA ARG A 386 20.36 -26.30 -2.14
C ARG A 386 20.29 -27.65 -1.41
N GLY A 387 19.41 -28.56 -1.83
CA GLY A 387 19.12 -29.83 -1.17
C GLY A 387 18.33 -29.70 0.14
N LYS A 388 17.81 -28.51 0.46
CA LYS A 388 17.02 -28.19 1.67
C LYS A 388 16.28 -26.86 1.52
N ALA A 389 15.22 -26.63 2.30
CA ALA A 389 14.62 -25.29 2.41
C ALA A 389 15.54 -24.29 3.12
N SER A 390 15.22 -23.00 3.00
CA SER A 390 16.02 -21.91 3.58
C SER A 390 15.95 -21.91 5.10
N LYS A 391 14.79 -22.29 5.63
CA LYS A 391 14.49 -22.49 7.04
C LYS A 391 13.61 -23.73 7.17
N GLU A 392 13.51 -24.27 8.37
CA GLU A 392 12.63 -25.40 8.67
C GLU A 392 11.83 -25.01 9.90
N TRP A 393 10.53 -25.34 9.91
CA TRP A 393 9.68 -25.19 11.09
C TRP A 393 10.24 -26.06 12.23
N ARG A 394 10.27 -25.52 13.45
CA ARG A 394 10.83 -26.20 14.64
C ARG A 394 9.87 -26.25 15.83
N GLY A 395 8.71 -25.61 15.71
CA GLY A 395 7.68 -25.64 16.73
C GLY A 395 6.90 -26.95 16.71
N ARG A 396 5.67 -26.89 17.21
CA ARG A 396 4.81 -28.07 17.28
C ARG A 396 4.53 -28.64 15.89
N THR A 397 4.57 -29.97 15.80
CA THR A 397 4.10 -30.72 14.64
C THR A 397 3.01 -31.71 15.08
N HIS A 398 2.09 -32.03 14.19
CA HIS A 398 1.11 -33.11 14.41
C HIS A 398 0.98 -33.96 13.15
N LYS A 399 0.48 -35.18 13.29
CA LYS A 399 0.07 -35.97 12.14
C LYS A 399 -1.15 -35.29 11.52
N PRO A 400 -1.22 -35.14 10.18
CA PRO A 400 -2.39 -34.57 9.56
C PRO A 400 -3.62 -35.42 9.86
N MET A 401 -4.74 -34.74 10.02
CA MET A 401 -6.06 -35.33 10.24
C MET A 401 -6.92 -35.14 9.00
N LYS A 402 -7.86 -36.05 8.80
CA LYS A 402 -8.92 -35.96 7.79
C LYS A 402 -10.20 -36.59 8.31
N GLY A 403 -11.35 -36.22 7.75
CA GLY A 403 -12.64 -36.85 8.01
C GLY A 403 -12.62 -38.35 7.68
N ALA A 404 -13.30 -39.13 8.51
CA ALA A 404 -13.35 -40.59 8.41
C ALA A 404 -14.45 -41.07 7.45
N ASP A 405 -15.72 -40.83 7.81
CA ASP A 405 -16.87 -41.51 7.20
C ASP A 405 -17.87 -40.57 6.51
N HIS A 406 -17.89 -39.28 6.87
CA HIS A 406 -18.80 -38.27 6.32
C HIS A 406 -18.09 -36.92 6.16
N PRO A 407 -18.69 -35.93 5.45
CA PRO A 407 -18.19 -34.57 5.46
C PRO A 407 -18.12 -34.02 6.89
N ILE A 408 -17.01 -33.39 7.25
CA ILE A 408 -16.75 -32.88 8.61
C ILE A 408 -16.82 -31.34 8.66
N THR A 409 -17.55 -30.73 7.73
CA THR A 409 -17.57 -29.28 7.56
C THR A 409 -18.55 -28.60 8.51
N GLN A 410 -18.33 -27.33 8.84
CA GLN A 410 -19.31 -26.54 9.60
C GLN A 410 -20.70 -26.52 8.92
N MET A 411 -20.75 -26.54 7.60
CA MET A 411 -22.00 -26.63 6.84
C MET A 411 -22.72 -27.96 7.04
N TRP A 412 -21.99 -29.08 7.04
CA TRP A 412 -22.55 -30.39 7.33
C TRP A 412 -23.16 -30.42 8.73
N TYR A 413 -22.41 -30.02 9.78
CA TYR A 413 -22.93 -29.97 11.15
C TYR A 413 -24.18 -29.09 11.26
N ALA A 414 -24.14 -27.90 10.66
CA ALA A 414 -25.24 -26.95 10.70
C ALA A 414 -26.54 -27.50 10.10
N ARG A 415 -26.44 -28.22 8.98
CA ARG A 415 -27.56 -28.88 8.28
C ARG A 415 -28.13 -30.07 9.06
N HIS A 416 -27.30 -30.72 9.86
CA HIS A 416 -27.71 -31.80 10.75
C HIS A 416 -28.22 -31.29 12.11
N GLY A 417 -28.35 -29.96 12.28
CA GLY A 417 -28.86 -29.36 13.51
C GLY A 417 -27.85 -29.37 14.67
N ILE A 418 -26.57 -29.59 14.39
CA ILE A 418 -25.50 -29.64 15.38
C ILE A 418 -24.89 -28.25 15.50
N ILE A 419 -24.92 -27.69 16.71
CA ILE A 419 -24.14 -26.49 17.06
C ILE A 419 -22.76 -26.94 17.53
N THR A 420 -21.72 -26.47 16.85
CA THR A 420 -20.33 -26.78 17.18
C THR A 420 -19.74 -25.74 18.15
N PRO A 421 -18.61 -26.05 18.83
CA PRO A 421 -17.87 -25.05 19.58
C PRO A 421 -17.48 -23.83 18.73
N GLU A 422 -17.14 -24.01 17.44
CA GLU A 422 -16.87 -22.87 16.55
C GLU A 422 -18.09 -21.99 16.34
N MET A 423 -19.29 -22.56 16.16
CA MET A 423 -20.52 -21.78 16.01
C MET A 423 -20.84 -20.96 17.26
N GLN A 424 -20.70 -21.55 18.46
CA GLN A 424 -20.88 -20.82 19.72
C GLN A 424 -19.82 -19.72 19.91
N TYR A 425 -18.58 -20.00 19.50
CA TYR A 425 -17.48 -19.06 19.57
C TYR A 425 -17.78 -17.80 18.73
N VAL A 426 -18.15 -17.99 17.45
CA VAL A 426 -18.45 -16.86 16.56
C VAL A 426 -19.74 -16.13 16.94
N ALA A 427 -20.76 -16.84 17.46
CA ALA A 427 -21.98 -16.20 17.96
C ALA A 427 -21.68 -15.22 19.11
N THR A 428 -20.81 -15.63 20.04
CA THR A 428 -20.34 -14.78 21.13
C THR A 428 -19.52 -13.60 20.60
N ARG A 429 -18.63 -13.85 19.63
CA ARG A 429 -17.74 -12.85 19.03
C ARG A 429 -18.51 -11.77 18.25
N GLU A 430 -19.61 -12.15 17.61
CA GLU A 430 -20.54 -11.28 16.87
C GLU A 430 -21.66 -10.70 17.75
N ASN A 431 -21.74 -11.10 19.04
CA ASN A 431 -22.81 -10.73 19.97
C ASN A 431 -24.21 -11.03 19.42
N CYS A 432 -24.42 -12.25 18.92
CA CYS A 432 -25.68 -12.71 18.34
C CYS A 432 -26.09 -14.10 18.84
N ASP A 433 -27.27 -14.56 18.43
CA ASP A 433 -27.76 -15.90 18.76
C ASP A 433 -26.99 -16.97 17.96
N VAL A 434 -26.63 -18.07 18.62
CA VAL A 434 -25.94 -19.20 17.98
C VAL A 434 -26.81 -19.92 16.94
N GLU A 435 -28.14 -19.88 17.09
CA GLU A 435 -29.03 -20.41 16.07
C GLU A 435 -29.00 -19.57 14.79
N LEU A 436 -28.83 -18.25 14.88
CA LEU A 436 -28.63 -17.41 13.68
C LEU A 436 -27.36 -17.86 12.93
N VAL A 437 -26.27 -18.14 13.65
CA VAL A 437 -25.03 -18.66 13.08
C VAL A 437 -25.28 -19.99 12.37
N ARG A 438 -25.89 -20.95 13.06
CA ARG A 438 -26.18 -22.27 12.50
C ARG A 438 -27.09 -22.18 11.26
N GLU A 439 -28.15 -21.37 11.31
CA GLU A 439 -29.08 -21.20 10.20
C GLU A 439 -28.43 -20.58 8.96
N GLU A 440 -27.61 -19.54 9.13
CA GLU A 440 -26.92 -18.90 8.01
C GLU A 440 -25.85 -19.82 7.38
N VAL A 441 -25.13 -20.59 8.20
CA VAL A 441 -24.15 -21.59 7.72
C VAL A 441 -24.86 -22.76 7.02
N ALA A 442 -25.94 -23.30 7.59
CA ALA A 442 -26.71 -24.39 6.98
C ALA A 442 -27.30 -24.00 5.61
N ALA A 443 -27.74 -22.74 5.50
CA ALA A 443 -28.28 -22.19 4.26
C ALA A 443 -27.21 -21.76 3.25
N GLY A 444 -25.91 -21.86 3.59
CA GLY A 444 -24.81 -21.44 2.75
C GLY A 444 -24.65 -19.93 2.60
N ARG A 445 -25.32 -19.12 3.44
CA ARG A 445 -25.24 -17.64 3.44
C ARG A 445 -24.15 -17.09 4.36
N ALA A 446 -23.48 -17.99 5.08
CA ALA A 446 -22.29 -17.70 5.86
C ALA A 446 -21.33 -18.89 5.84
N VAL A 447 -20.05 -18.61 6.05
CA VAL A 447 -19.00 -19.63 6.21
C VAL A 447 -18.16 -19.36 7.46
N ILE A 448 -17.65 -20.42 8.07
CA ILE A 448 -16.68 -20.40 9.17
C ILE A 448 -15.44 -21.17 8.66
N PRO A 449 -14.48 -20.47 8.01
CA PRO A 449 -13.30 -21.11 7.44
C PRO A 449 -12.37 -21.55 8.58
N CYS A 450 -12.30 -22.86 8.83
CA CYS A 450 -11.66 -23.37 10.04
C CYS A 450 -11.16 -24.81 9.86
N ASN A 451 -10.19 -25.01 8.97
CA ASN A 451 -9.65 -26.32 8.64
C ASN A 451 -9.22 -27.06 9.92
N ILE A 452 -9.50 -28.37 10.00
CA ILE A 452 -9.18 -29.21 11.15
C ILE A 452 -7.67 -29.29 11.46
N ASN A 453 -6.82 -29.03 10.47
CA ASN A 453 -5.36 -28.98 10.62
C ASN A 453 -4.85 -27.56 10.93
N HIS A 454 -5.74 -26.60 11.19
CA HIS A 454 -5.42 -25.27 11.73
C HIS A 454 -6.10 -25.05 13.08
N PRO A 455 -5.73 -25.82 14.11
CA PRO A 455 -6.32 -25.69 15.43
C PRO A 455 -5.92 -24.39 16.15
N GLU A 456 -4.92 -23.65 15.66
CA GLU A 456 -4.45 -22.38 16.22
C GLU A 456 -5.41 -21.20 15.94
N ALA A 457 -6.19 -21.25 14.86
CA ALA A 457 -7.08 -20.16 14.48
C ALA A 457 -8.22 -19.95 15.50
N GLU A 458 -8.47 -18.70 15.86
CA GLU A 458 -9.65 -18.28 16.62
C GLU A 458 -10.85 -18.15 15.67
N PRO A 459 -11.92 -18.96 15.80
CA PRO A 459 -13.01 -18.97 14.83
C PRO A 459 -13.64 -17.61 14.57
N MET A 460 -13.97 -17.34 13.31
CA MET A 460 -14.69 -16.16 12.83
C MET A 460 -15.69 -16.56 11.75
N ILE A 461 -16.69 -15.70 11.47
CA ILE A 461 -17.75 -15.97 10.50
C ILE A 461 -17.81 -14.90 9.42
N ILE A 462 -17.96 -15.34 8.16
CA ILE A 462 -18.09 -14.48 6.99
C ILE A 462 -19.50 -14.67 6.43
N GLY A 463 -20.33 -13.62 6.49
CA GLY A 463 -21.67 -13.61 5.92
C GLY A 463 -22.34 -12.24 6.04
N SER A 464 -23.30 -11.96 5.15
CA SER A 464 -23.91 -10.61 5.03
C SER A 464 -24.72 -10.15 6.27
N ARG A 465 -25.10 -11.09 7.14
CA ARG A 465 -25.81 -10.85 8.41
C ARG A 465 -24.90 -10.47 9.58
N PHE A 466 -23.59 -10.63 9.44
CA PHE A 466 -22.59 -10.40 10.47
C PHE A 466 -21.80 -9.11 10.19
N LEU A 467 -20.84 -8.77 11.05
CA LEU A 467 -19.89 -7.69 10.80
C LEU A 467 -19.15 -7.91 9.48
N THR A 468 -18.94 -6.85 8.70
CA THR A 468 -18.21 -6.95 7.44
C THR A 468 -16.74 -7.26 7.72
N LYS A 469 -16.21 -8.33 7.11
CA LYS A 469 -14.87 -8.84 7.40
C LYS A 469 -13.81 -8.27 6.46
N LEU A 470 -12.57 -8.22 6.92
CA LEU A 470 -11.43 -7.72 6.18
C LEU A 470 -10.38 -8.82 5.94
N ASN A 471 -9.99 -9.00 4.69
CA ASN A 471 -8.82 -9.81 4.33
C ASN A 471 -7.59 -8.93 4.03
N ALA A 472 -6.42 -9.34 4.52
CA ALA A 472 -5.13 -8.76 4.11
C ALA A 472 -4.30 -9.78 3.30
N ASN A 473 -3.90 -9.40 2.09
CA ASN A 473 -2.97 -10.20 1.28
C ASN A 473 -1.53 -9.96 1.68
N MET A 474 -0.78 -11.03 1.87
CA MET A 474 0.67 -11.04 2.05
C MET A 474 1.30 -12.15 1.19
N GLY A 475 2.59 -12.38 1.35
CA GLY A 475 3.32 -13.36 0.56
C GLY A 475 4.67 -12.83 0.10
N ASN A 476 5.61 -13.75 -0.01
CA ASN A 476 6.92 -13.49 -0.58
C ASN A 476 6.85 -13.44 -2.12
N SER A 477 7.92 -12.97 -2.75
CA SER A 477 8.05 -13.01 -4.21
C SER A 477 9.40 -13.58 -4.61
N ALA A 478 9.57 -13.91 -5.89
CA ALA A 478 10.87 -14.31 -6.44
C ALA A 478 11.99 -13.26 -6.26
N VAL A 479 11.63 -12.00 -5.98
CA VAL A 479 12.54 -10.84 -5.98
C VAL A 479 12.85 -10.32 -4.57
N THR A 480 11.90 -10.41 -3.62
CA THR A 480 12.02 -9.81 -2.27
C THR A 480 11.21 -10.58 -1.21
N SER A 481 11.50 -10.28 0.07
CA SER A 481 10.91 -10.84 1.30
C SER A 481 11.52 -12.13 1.85
N SER A 482 11.42 -12.31 3.18
CA SER A 482 11.88 -13.49 3.93
C SER A 482 10.77 -14.06 4.82
N ILE A 483 10.94 -15.31 5.28
CA ILE A 483 9.97 -15.96 6.19
C ILE A 483 9.70 -15.12 7.44
N ASP A 484 10.74 -14.50 8.03
CA ASP A 484 10.59 -13.69 9.24
C ASP A 484 9.80 -12.40 8.95
N GLU A 485 9.97 -11.80 7.77
CA GLU A 485 9.18 -10.64 7.34
C GLU A 485 7.71 -10.99 7.06
N GLU A 486 7.43 -12.16 6.48
CA GLU A 486 6.03 -12.60 6.27
C GLU A 486 5.30 -12.86 7.59
N VAL A 487 5.96 -13.48 8.57
CA VAL A 487 5.38 -13.66 9.92
C VAL A 487 5.21 -12.32 10.63
N GLU A 488 6.15 -11.37 10.46
CA GLU A 488 5.97 -10.02 10.97
C GLU A 488 4.77 -9.32 10.32
N LYS A 489 4.60 -9.43 9.00
CA LYS A 489 3.44 -8.86 8.29
C LYS A 489 2.12 -9.49 8.75
N LEU A 490 2.09 -10.81 9.02
CA LEU A 490 0.93 -11.50 9.60
C LEU A 490 0.53 -10.89 10.95
N THR A 491 1.48 -10.84 11.88
CA THR A 491 1.22 -10.28 13.22
C THR A 491 0.86 -8.79 13.14
N TRP A 492 1.42 -8.06 12.18
CA TRP A 492 1.10 -6.66 11.96
C TRP A 492 -0.30 -6.44 11.40
N ALA A 493 -0.71 -7.19 10.38
CA ALA A 493 -2.03 -7.07 9.76
C ALA A 493 -3.16 -7.40 10.75
N THR A 494 -3.03 -8.53 11.46
CA THR A 494 -4.00 -8.99 12.46
C THR A 494 -4.10 -8.03 13.65
N LYS A 495 -2.99 -7.44 14.09
CA LYS A 495 -2.96 -6.40 15.13
C LYS A 495 -3.81 -5.17 14.80
N TRP A 496 -3.80 -4.75 13.53
CA TRP A 496 -4.54 -3.58 13.05
C TRP A 496 -5.97 -3.88 12.61
N GLY A 497 -6.37 -5.15 12.56
CA GLY A 497 -7.77 -5.54 12.41
C GLY A 497 -8.08 -6.50 11.26
N ALA A 498 -7.09 -7.03 10.55
CA ALA A 498 -7.35 -8.04 9.51
C ALA A 498 -8.02 -9.28 10.12
N ASP A 499 -9.19 -9.65 9.59
CA ASP A 499 -10.02 -10.75 10.07
C ASP A 499 -9.62 -12.09 9.44
N THR A 500 -9.05 -12.05 8.23
CA THR A 500 -8.37 -13.16 7.55
C THR A 500 -7.10 -12.66 6.87
N VAL A 501 -6.24 -13.60 6.51
CA VAL A 501 -5.01 -13.31 5.77
C VAL A 501 -4.87 -14.30 4.61
N MET A 502 -4.43 -13.82 3.44
CA MET A 502 -4.03 -14.72 2.36
C MET A 502 -2.51 -14.74 2.17
N ASP A 503 -1.95 -15.95 2.13
CA ASP A 503 -0.59 -16.18 1.65
C ASP A 503 -0.60 -16.33 0.12
N LEU A 504 -0.18 -15.27 -0.57
CA LEU A 504 -0.04 -15.21 -2.03
C LEU A 504 1.42 -15.35 -2.46
N SER A 505 2.26 -15.97 -1.62
CA SER A 505 3.68 -16.21 -1.88
C SER A 505 3.91 -16.86 -3.26
N THR A 506 4.90 -16.35 -3.99
CA THR A 506 5.41 -16.95 -5.22
C THR A 506 6.93 -17.07 -5.20
N GLY A 507 7.47 -18.01 -5.98
CA GLY A 507 8.89 -18.31 -6.02
C GLY A 507 9.31 -19.40 -5.04
N ASN A 508 10.31 -19.10 -4.21
CA ASN A 508 11.00 -20.12 -3.41
C ASN A 508 10.46 -20.21 -1.98
N ASP A 509 10.64 -21.39 -1.38
CA ASP A 509 10.28 -21.69 -0.01
C ASP A 509 8.79 -21.43 0.33
N ILE A 510 7.88 -21.59 -0.65
CA ILE A 510 6.43 -21.34 -0.51
C ILE A 510 5.83 -22.22 0.59
N HIS A 511 6.01 -23.54 0.49
CA HIS A 511 5.50 -24.48 1.50
C HIS A 511 6.00 -24.15 2.90
N THR A 512 7.31 -23.91 3.01
CA THR A 512 7.95 -23.57 4.27
C THR A 512 7.42 -22.26 4.84
N THR A 513 7.34 -21.20 4.04
CA THR A 513 6.84 -19.89 4.46
C THR A 513 5.43 -20.01 5.01
N ARG A 514 4.57 -20.73 4.30
CA ARG A 514 3.19 -20.98 4.72
C ARG A 514 3.08 -21.76 6.03
N GLU A 515 3.97 -22.72 6.27
CA GLU A 515 4.01 -23.45 7.55
C GLU A 515 4.27 -22.50 8.71
N TRP A 516 5.22 -21.57 8.55
CA TRP A 516 5.49 -20.55 9.55
C TRP A 516 4.32 -19.58 9.75
N ILE A 517 3.60 -19.22 8.68
CA ILE A 517 2.41 -18.36 8.74
C ILE A 517 1.29 -19.07 9.51
N LEU A 518 0.91 -20.28 9.10
CA LEU A 518 -0.21 -21.03 9.69
C LEU A 518 0.00 -21.27 11.19
N ARG A 519 1.16 -21.78 11.59
CA ARG A 519 1.44 -22.07 13.00
C ARG A 519 1.49 -20.81 13.88
N ASN A 520 1.58 -19.63 13.30
CA ASN A 520 1.60 -18.34 13.99
C ASN A 520 0.35 -17.49 13.73
N SER A 521 -0.66 -18.02 13.03
CA SER A 521 -1.85 -17.26 12.67
C SER A 521 -2.99 -17.50 13.66
N PRO A 522 -3.51 -16.45 14.31
CA PRO A 522 -4.73 -16.56 15.09
C PRO A 522 -5.99 -16.40 14.23
N VAL A 523 -5.83 -16.11 12.93
CA VAL A 523 -6.92 -15.88 11.97
C VAL A 523 -6.89 -16.92 10.85
N PRO A 524 -8.01 -17.14 10.14
CA PRO A 524 -8.02 -18.02 8.98
C PRO A 524 -7.02 -17.59 7.90
N ILE A 525 -6.32 -18.57 7.32
CA ILE A 525 -5.37 -18.39 6.23
C ILE A 525 -5.94 -18.91 4.92
N GLY A 526 -5.98 -18.04 3.91
CA GLY A 526 -6.31 -18.37 2.54
C GLY A 526 -5.10 -18.51 1.63
N THR A 527 -5.27 -19.22 0.51
CA THR A 527 -4.24 -19.34 -0.53
C THR A 527 -4.85 -19.38 -1.93
N VAL A 528 -3.99 -19.27 -2.95
CA VAL A 528 -4.32 -19.63 -4.34
C VAL A 528 -3.45 -20.84 -4.72
N PRO A 529 -3.94 -22.10 -4.62
CA PRO A 529 -3.12 -23.29 -4.84
C PRO A 529 -2.44 -23.34 -6.21
N MET A 530 -3.03 -22.67 -7.21
CA MET A 530 -2.48 -22.56 -8.56
C MET A 530 -1.08 -21.94 -8.59
N TYR A 531 -0.76 -21.01 -7.68
CA TYR A 531 0.54 -20.34 -7.69
C TYR A 531 1.67 -21.31 -7.36
N GLN A 532 1.46 -22.15 -6.34
CA GLN A 532 2.44 -23.19 -6.01
C GLN A 532 2.48 -24.30 -7.05
N ALA A 533 1.33 -24.68 -7.62
CA ALA A 533 1.29 -25.68 -8.70
C ALA A 533 2.09 -25.22 -9.93
N LEU A 534 1.98 -23.94 -10.30
CA LEU A 534 2.73 -23.34 -11.41
C LEU A 534 4.25 -23.34 -11.14
N GLU A 535 4.67 -23.01 -9.92
CA GLU A 535 6.08 -23.05 -9.52
C GLU A 535 6.68 -24.47 -9.59
N LYS A 536 5.89 -25.50 -9.23
CA LYS A 536 6.30 -26.91 -9.36
C LYS A 536 6.57 -27.33 -10.81
N VAL A 537 5.99 -26.64 -11.79
CA VAL A 537 6.22 -26.85 -13.23
C VAL A 537 7.04 -25.76 -13.87
N GLU A 538 7.82 -25.02 -13.09
CA GLU A 538 8.79 -24.06 -13.58
C GLU A 538 8.17 -22.89 -14.36
N ASP A 539 7.02 -22.38 -13.91
CA ASP A 539 6.28 -21.29 -14.55
C ASP A 539 5.74 -21.61 -15.95
N ASP A 540 5.72 -22.88 -16.32
CA ASP A 540 5.19 -23.36 -17.59
C ASP A 540 3.77 -23.86 -17.41
N ALA A 541 2.79 -22.98 -17.70
CA ALA A 541 1.38 -23.32 -17.61
C ALA A 541 1.05 -24.58 -18.43
N SER A 542 1.73 -24.84 -19.55
CA SER A 542 1.47 -26.01 -20.41
C SER A 542 1.66 -27.35 -19.71
N LYS A 543 2.45 -27.37 -18.63
CA LYS A 543 2.80 -28.58 -17.88
C LYS A 543 1.89 -28.84 -16.69
N LEU A 544 0.94 -27.94 -16.40
CA LEU A 544 -0.04 -28.15 -15.36
C LEU A 544 -0.95 -29.33 -15.71
N SER A 545 -1.26 -30.14 -14.70
CA SER A 545 -2.24 -31.23 -14.80
C SER A 545 -3.09 -31.28 -13.55
N TRP A 546 -4.24 -31.96 -13.65
CA TRP A 546 -5.11 -32.21 -12.51
C TRP A 546 -4.36 -32.91 -11.36
N GLU A 547 -3.55 -33.92 -11.64
CA GLU A 547 -2.85 -34.71 -10.61
C GLU A 547 -1.87 -33.85 -9.80
N LEU A 548 -1.14 -32.94 -10.45
CA LEU A 548 -0.23 -32.01 -9.79
C LEU A 548 -0.99 -30.98 -8.95
N PHE A 549 -2.08 -30.44 -9.50
CA PHE A 549 -2.91 -29.48 -8.79
C PHE A 549 -3.55 -30.11 -7.56
N ARG A 550 -4.13 -31.31 -7.71
CA ARG A 550 -4.69 -32.12 -6.63
C ARG A 550 -3.68 -32.42 -5.53
N ASP A 551 -2.45 -32.80 -5.91
CA ASP A 551 -1.35 -33.02 -4.94
C ASP A 551 -1.06 -31.74 -4.13
N THR A 552 -1.04 -30.59 -4.79
CA THR A 552 -0.83 -29.27 -4.16
C THR A 552 -1.99 -28.88 -3.25
N VAL A 553 -3.23 -29.17 -3.63
CA VAL A 553 -4.41 -28.95 -2.79
C VAL A 553 -4.34 -29.81 -1.52
N ILE A 554 -4.04 -31.11 -1.64
CA ILE A 554 -3.93 -32.01 -0.48
C ILE A 554 -2.80 -31.55 0.44
N GLU A 555 -1.64 -31.18 -0.10
CA GLU A 555 -0.53 -30.61 0.67
C GLU A 555 -0.99 -29.43 1.54
N GLN A 556 -1.73 -28.49 0.96
CA GLN A 556 -2.19 -27.30 1.67
C GLN A 556 -3.32 -27.60 2.68
N CYS A 557 -4.20 -28.57 2.37
CA CYS A 557 -5.21 -29.04 3.31
C CYS A 557 -4.57 -29.66 4.56
N GLU A 558 -3.50 -30.43 4.39
CA GLU A 558 -2.75 -31.07 5.47
C GLU A 558 -1.98 -30.06 6.33
N GLN A 559 -1.52 -28.95 5.75
CA GLN A 559 -0.88 -27.86 6.49
C GLN A 559 -1.87 -27.06 7.36
N GLY A 560 -3.14 -27.00 6.95
CA GLY A 560 -4.19 -26.22 7.65
C GLY A 560 -4.68 -24.98 6.91
N VAL A 561 -4.53 -24.87 5.59
CA VAL A 561 -5.15 -23.75 4.86
C VAL A 561 -6.68 -23.81 5.02
N ASP A 562 -7.31 -22.71 5.45
CA ASP A 562 -8.74 -22.67 5.81
C ASP A 562 -9.67 -22.44 4.63
N TYR A 563 -9.20 -21.71 3.62
CA TYR A 563 -9.94 -21.50 2.39
C TYR A 563 -9.00 -21.38 1.19
N MET A 564 -9.48 -21.76 0.02
CA MET A 564 -8.68 -21.74 -1.20
C MET A 564 -9.41 -21.04 -2.33
N THR A 565 -8.71 -20.11 -2.98
CA THR A 565 -9.16 -19.45 -4.19
C THR A 565 -8.99 -20.37 -5.40
N ILE A 566 -10.09 -20.85 -5.95
CA ILE A 566 -10.11 -21.78 -7.08
C ILE A 566 -10.80 -21.13 -8.27
N HIS A 567 -10.07 -20.94 -9.36
CA HIS A 567 -10.53 -20.27 -10.59
C HIS A 567 -11.26 -21.24 -11.53
N ALA A 568 -12.17 -22.06 -10.99
CA ALA A 568 -12.94 -23.04 -11.75
C ALA A 568 -14.00 -22.40 -12.67
N GLY A 569 -14.26 -21.10 -12.53
CA GLY A 569 -15.15 -20.32 -13.41
C GLY A 569 -14.53 -19.90 -14.75
N VAL A 570 -13.20 -20.01 -14.91
CA VAL A 570 -12.50 -19.66 -16.14
C VAL A 570 -12.61 -20.79 -17.14
N LEU A 571 -13.61 -20.70 -18.00
CA LEU A 571 -13.91 -21.73 -19.00
C LEU A 571 -13.32 -21.37 -20.36
N LEU A 572 -12.91 -22.37 -21.14
CA LEU A 572 -12.31 -22.20 -22.46
C LEU A 572 -13.16 -21.30 -23.36
N ARG A 573 -14.49 -21.49 -23.32
CA ARG A 573 -15.46 -20.72 -24.11
C ARG A 573 -15.59 -19.24 -23.68
N TYR A 574 -15.13 -18.88 -22.49
CA TYR A 574 -15.17 -17.50 -21.99
C TYR A 574 -13.91 -16.71 -22.32
N VAL A 575 -12.76 -17.38 -22.52
CA VAL A 575 -11.50 -16.71 -22.86
C VAL A 575 -11.61 -15.77 -24.07
N PRO A 576 -12.30 -16.12 -25.19
CA PRO A 576 -12.46 -15.19 -26.31
C PRO A 576 -13.26 -13.93 -25.99
N LEU A 577 -14.10 -13.93 -24.94
CA LEU A 577 -14.89 -12.77 -24.54
C LEU A 577 -14.00 -11.64 -24.00
N THR A 578 -12.80 -11.95 -23.51
CA THR A 578 -11.86 -10.96 -22.98
C THR A 578 -10.97 -10.34 -24.05
N ALA A 579 -11.04 -10.79 -25.30
CA ALA A 579 -10.13 -10.38 -26.38
C ALA A 579 -10.21 -8.87 -26.70
N ASN A 580 -11.36 -8.24 -26.45
CA ASN A 580 -11.60 -6.82 -26.72
C ASN A 580 -11.56 -5.95 -25.46
N ARG A 581 -11.18 -6.51 -24.29
CA ARG A 581 -11.01 -5.72 -23.07
C ARG A 581 -9.82 -4.78 -23.20
N VAL A 582 -9.90 -3.64 -22.51
CA VAL A 582 -8.80 -2.68 -22.40
C VAL A 582 -7.63 -3.29 -21.62
N THR A 583 -7.92 -4.03 -20.54
CA THR A 583 -6.90 -4.61 -19.65
C THR A 583 -6.84 -6.13 -19.67
N GLY A 584 -7.63 -6.78 -20.54
CA GLY A 584 -7.60 -8.24 -20.71
C GLY A 584 -8.00 -9.01 -19.44
N ILE A 585 -7.20 -10.01 -19.08
CA ILE A 585 -7.37 -10.84 -17.88
C ILE A 585 -6.33 -10.40 -16.84
N VAL A 586 -6.77 -9.74 -15.78
CA VAL A 586 -5.89 -9.21 -14.71
C VAL A 586 -5.79 -10.13 -13.49
N SER A 587 -6.60 -11.19 -13.42
CA SER A 587 -6.41 -12.22 -12.42
C SER A 587 -5.20 -13.08 -12.79
N ARG A 588 -4.20 -13.18 -11.90
CA ARG A 588 -3.04 -14.06 -12.09
C ARG A 588 -3.49 -15.52 -12.21
N GLY A 589 -4.34 -16.01 -11.31
CA GLY A 589 -4.84 -17.39 -11.39
C GLY A 589 -5.73 -17.62 -12.61
N GLY A 590 -6.52 -16.60 -12.98
CA GLY A 590 -7.36 -16.67 -14.18
C GLY A 590 -6.57 -16.69 -15.49
N SER A 591 -5.50 -15.89 -15.60
CA SER A 591 -4.66 -15.86 -16.80
C SER A 591 -3.90 -17.16 -17.02
N ILE A 592 -3.40 -17.78 -15.94
CA ILE A 592 -2.77 -19.11 -15.97
C ILE A 592 -3.74 -20.16 -16.53
N MET A 593 -4.98 -20.17 -16.03
CA MET A 593 -5.99 -21.13 -16.51
C MET A 593 -6.44 -20.84 -17.95
N ALA A 594 -6.57 -19.57 -18.34
CA ALA A 594 -6.88 -19.21 -19.71
C ALA A 594 -5.77 -19.67 -20.68
N GLU A 595 -4.50 -19.48 -20.32
CA GLU A 595 -3.35 -19.96 -21.10
C GLU A 595 -3.37 -21.49 -21.23
N TRP A 596 -3.55 -22.22 -20.13
CA TRP A 596 -3.62 -23.68 -20.14
C TRP A 596 -4.73 -24.19 -21.08
N CYS A 597 -5.94 -23.63 -20.95
CA CYS A 597 -7.10 -23.96 -21.78
C CYS A 597 -6.82 -23.73 -23.27
N LEU A 598 -6.20 -22.61 -23.64
CA LEU A 598 -5.88 -22.28 -25.02
C LEU A 598 -4.81 -23.20 -25.62
N GLN A 599 -3.76 -23.53 -24.86
CA GLN A 599 -2.68 -24.39 -25.32
C GLN A 599 -3.13 -25.84 -25.54
N HIS A 600 -4.03 -26.33 -24.67
CA HIS A 600 -4.54 -27.71 -24.74
C HIS A 600 -5.80 -27.82 -25.59
N HIS A 601 -6.46 -26.69 -25.86
CA HIS A 601 -7.79 -26.63 -26.45
C HIS A 601 -8.81 -27.53 -25.72
N GLN A 602 -8.72 -27.52 -24.38
CA GLN A 602 -9.54 -28.33 -23.46
C GLN A 602 -10.23 -27.41 -22.45
N GLU A 603 -11.36 -27.89 -21.92
CA GLU A 603 -12.03 -27.19 -20.83
C GLU A 603 -11.19 -27.22 -19.56
N SER A 604 -11.32 -26.19 -18.72
CA SER A 604 -10.59 -26.04 -17.46
C SER A 604 -10.63 -27.31 -16.62
N PHE A 605 -9.47 -27.88 -16.31
CA PHE A 605 -9.40 -29.07 -15.46
C PHE A 605 -9.91 -28.80 -14.03
N LEU A 606 -9.90 -27.54 -13.58
CA LEU A 606 -10.49 -27.14 -12.30
C LEU A 606 -12.02 -27.27 -12.34
N TYR A 607 -12.63 -26.97 -13.48
CA TYR A 607 -14.07 -27.14 -13.70
C TYR A 607 -14.43 -28.62 -13.87
N THR A 608 -13.69 -29.37 -14.71
CA THR A 608 -14.04 -30.77 -15.01
C THR A 608 -13.79 -31.72 -13.83
N HIS A 609 -12.91 -31.36 -12.89
CA HIS A 609 -12.66 -32.12 -11.65
C HIS A 609 -13.23 -31.44 -10.39
N PHE A 610 -14.20 -30.54 -10.53
CA PHE A 610 -14.71 -29.77 -9.39
C PHE A 610 -15.36 -30.64 -8.30
N GLU A 611 -16.05 -31.72 -8.66
CA GLU A 611 -16.59 -32.68 -7.67
C GLU A 611 -15.47 -33.37 -6.86
N GLU A 612 -14.35 -33.74 -7.50
CA GLU A 612 -13.21 -34.34 -6.80
C GLU A 612 -12.57 -33.32 -5.84
N LEU A 613 -12.54 -32.03 -6.19
CA LEU A 613 -12.15 -30.96 -5.23
C LEU A 613 -13.11 -30.88 -4.04
N CYS A 614 -14.42 -30.98 -4.27
CA CYS A 614 -15.41 -30.97 -3.20
C CYS A 614 -15.20 -32.14 -2.23
N GLU A 615 -14.94 -33.35 -2.75
CA GLU A 615 -14.62 -34.53 -1.93
C GLU A 615 -13.36 -34.37 -1.09
N ILE A 616 -12.37 -33.61 -1.57
CA ILE A 616 -11.16 -33.30 -0.81
C ILE A 616 -11.50 -32.29 0.29
N PHE A 617 -12.14 -31.17 -0.05
CA PHE A 617 -12.44 -30.10 0.91
C PHE A 617 -13.36 -30.57 2.04
N ALA A 618 -14.33 -31.42 1.73
CA ALA A 618 -15.23 -32.04 2.71
C ALA A 618 -14.49 -32.86 3.80
N LYS A 619 -13.28 -33.36 3.51
CA LYS A 619 -12.46 -34.14 4.45
C LYS A 619 -11.60 -33.29 5.39
N TYR A 620 -11.45 -32.00 5.12
CA TYR A 620 -10.58 -31.13 5.93
C TYR A 620 -11.29 -29.87 6.44
N ASP A 621 -12.54 -29.63 6.01
CA ASP A 621 -13.27 -28.38 6.23
C ASP A 621 -12.56 -27.14 5.67
N VAL A 622 -12.09 -27.27 4.43
CA VAL A 622 -11.60 -26.14 3.64
C VAL A 622 -12.78 -25.49 2.92
N ALA A 623 -12.93 -24.18 3.06
CA ALA A 623 -13.95 -23.44 2.31
C ALA A 623 -13.46 -23.11 0.89
N PHE A 624 -14.37 -23.17 -0.09
CA PHE A 624 -14.12 -22.58 -1.40
C PHE A 624 -14.20 -21.07 -1.31
N SER A 625 -13.17 -20.40 -1.83
CA SER A 625 -13.28 -19.06 -2.38
C SER A 625 -13.33 -19.21 -3.90
N LEU A 626 -14.53 -19.16 -4.50
CA LEU A 626 -14.66 -19.34 -5.94
C LEU A 626 -14.13 -18.09 -6.65
N GLY A 627 -12.97 -18.23 -7.29
CA GLY A 627 -12.16 -17.11 -7.78
C GLY A 627 -12.77 -16.40 -8.99
N ASP A 628 -12.56 -15.09 -9.06
CA ASP A 628 -13.02 -14.20 -10.13
C ASP A 628 -11.95 -14.02 -11.21
N GLY A 629 -11.63 -15.13 -11.89
CA GLY A 629 -10.55 -15.19 -12.88
C GLY A 629 -10.71 -14.22 -14.05
N LEU A 630 -11.94 -13.81 -14.36
CA LEU A 630 -12.30 -12.86 -15.41
C LEU A 630 -12.81 -11.54 -14.82
N ARG A 631 -12.42 -11.15 -13.60
CA ARG A 631 -12.73 -9.82 -13.06
C ARG A 631 -12.21 -8.67 -13.95
N PRO A 632 -12.85 -7.50 -13.92
CA PRO A 632 -12.37 -6.31 -14.65
C PRO A 632 -11.16 -5.68 -13.97
N GLY A 633 -10.14 -5.33 -14.78
CA GLY A 633 -8.94 -4.61 -14.36
C GLY A 633 -8.91 -3.13 -14.75
N SER A 634 -10.00 -2.65 -15.35
CA SER A 634 -10.26 -1.24 -15.58
C SER A 634 -11.76 -0.99 -15.53
N LEU A 635 -12.15 0.26 -15.30
CA LEU A 635 -13.55 0.67 -15.36
C LEU A 635 -14.20 0.36 -16.72
N ALA A 636 -13.43 0.38 -17.81
CA ALA A 636 -13.92 0.12 -19.16
C ALA A 636 -14.35 -1.34 -19.38
N ASP A 637 -13.75 -2.26 -18.61
CA ASP A 637 -14.02 -3.70 -18.72
C ASP A 637 -15.11 -4.18 -17.73
N ALA A 638 -15.60 -3.27 -16.88
CA ALA A 638 -16.56 -3.59 -15.84
C ALA A 638 -17.91 -4.03 -16.41
N ASN A 639 -18.48 -5.07 -15.79
CA ASN A 639 -19.78 -5.65 -16.09
C ASN A 639 -19.92 -6.23 -17.50
N ASP A 640 -18.80 -6.58 -18.12
CA ASP A 640 -18.81 -7.14 -19.47
C ASP A 640 -19.28 -8.61 -19.52
N ALA A 641 -19.38 -9.14 -20.73
CA ALA A 641 -19.84 -10.51 -20.93
C ALA A 641 -18.94 -11.56 -20.27
N ALA A 642 -17.63 -11.34 -20.21
CA ALA A 642 -16.68 -12.29 -19.63
C ALA A 642 -16.87 -12.39 -18.11
N GLN A 643 -16.93 -11.25 -17.41
CA GLN A 643 -17.15 -11.20 -15.97
C GLN A 643 -18.48 -11.85 -15.59
N LEU A 644 -19.56 -11.46 -16.27
CA LEU A 644 -20.90 -11.94 -15.92
C LEU A 644 -21.09 -13.43 -16.26
N SER A 645 -20.44 -13.93 -17.32
CA SER A 645 -20.49 -15.37 -17.67
C SER A 645 -19.75 -16.23 -16.63
N GLU A 646 -18.61 -15.75 -16.12
CA GLU A 646 -17.92 -16.42 -15.02
C GLU A 646 -18.79 -16.46 -13.77
N LEU A 647 -19.39 -15.33 -13.36
CA LEU A 647 -20.28 -15.27 -12.20
C LEU A 647 -21.45 -16.28 -12.29
N MET A 648 -22.04 -16.45 -13.47
CA MET A 648 -23.07 -17.48 -13.70
C MET A 648 -22.55 -18.89 -13.45
N THR A 649 -21.33 -19.21 -13.91
CA THR A 649 -20.66 -20.48 -13.62
C THR A 649 -20.38 -20.63 -12.13
N LEU A 650 -19.95 -19.58 -11.43
CA LEU A 650 -19.69 -19.67 -9.99
C LEU A 650 -20.98 -20.02 -9.20
N GLY A 651 -22.14 -19.52 -9.62
CA GLY A 651 -23.44 -19.89 -9.04
C GLY A 651 -23.83 -21.36 -9.29
N GLU A 652 -23.42 -21.94 -10.42
CA GLU A 652 -23.53 -23.38 -10.69
C GLU A 652 -22.61 -24.20 -9.77
N LEU A 653 -21.33 -23.83 -9.71
CA LEU A 653 -20.32 -24.50 -8.88
C LEU A 653 -20.66 -24.44 -7.39
N THR A 654 -21.28 -23.35 -6.94
CA THR A 654 -21.79 -23.22 -5.56
C THR A 654 -22.80 -24.31 -5.23
N LYS A 655 -23.74 -24.61 -6.14
CA LYS A 655 -24.73 -25.66 -5.94
C LYS A 655 -24.07 -27.03 -5.85
N ILE A 656 -23.06 -27.27 -6.68
CA ILE A 656 -22.29 -28.53 -6.66
C ILE A 656 -21.58 -28.66 -5.32
N ALA A 657 -20.80 -27.65 -4.90
CA ALA A 657 -20.11 -27.69 -3.61
C ALA A 657 -21.07 -27.89 -2.42
N TRP A 658 -22.23 -27.23 -2.43
CA TRP A 658 -23.25 -27.43 -1.41
C TRP A 658 -23.90 -28.82 -1.42
N GLN A 659 -23.88 -29.57 -2.53
CA GLN A 659 -24.32 -30.98 -2.53
C GLN A 659 -23.34 -31.88 -1.78
N HIS A 660 -22.07 -31.47 -1.66
CA HIS A 660 -21.03 -32.14 -0.88
C HIS A 660 -20.88 -31.54 0.53
N ASP A 661 -21.80 -30.68 0.95
CA ASP A 661 -21.74 -29.92 2.21
C ASP A 661 -20.42 -29.11 2.36
N VAL A 662 -19.83 -28.63 1.27
CA VAL A 662 -18.63 -27.79 1.33
C VAL A 662 -19.02 -26.32 1.41
N GLN A 663 -18.37 -25.59 2.32
CA GLN A 663 -18.56 -24.17 2.54
C GLN A 663 -18.08 -23.36 1.31
N VAL A 664 -18.81 -22.33 0.90
CA VAL A 664 -18.50 -21.53 -0.31
C VAL A 664 -18.66 -20.05 -0.02
N MET A 665 -17.68 -19.26 -0.44
CA MET A 665 -17.80 -17.82 -0.71
C MET A 665 -17.39 -17.53 -2.16
N ILE A 666 -17.90 -16.43 -2.71
CA ILE A 666 -17.70 -16.02 -4.11
C ILE A 666 -16.75 -14.84 -4.15
N GLU A 667 -15.71 -14.89 -4.98
CA GLU A 667 -14.88 -13.72 -5.25
C GLU A 667 -15.55 -12.81 -6.29
N GLY A 668 -15.30 -11.51 -6.19
CA GLY A 668 -15.95 -10.49 -7.01
C GLY A 668 -15.05 -9.30 -7.34
N PRO A 669 -15.55 -8.41 -8.21
CA PRO A 669 -14.75 -7.58 -9.10
C PRO A 669 -13.75 -6.66 -8.43
N GLY A 670 -12.76 -6.30 -9.25
CA GLY A 670 -11.71 -5.33 -8.97
C GLY A 670 -12.10 -3.90 -9.34
N HIS A 671 -12.18 -3.56 -10.62
CA HIS A 671 -12.40 -2.17 -11.07
C HIS A 671 -13.82 -1.98 -11.60
N VAL A 672 -14.62 -1.10 -10.97
CA VAL A 672 -16.04 -0.92 -11.29
C VAL A 672 -16.46 0.55 -11.15
N PRO A 673 -17.08 1.16 -12.18
CA PRO A 673 -17.65 2.50 -12.07
C PRO A 673 -18.65 2.59 -10.91
N PHE A 674 -18.56 3.65 -10.09
CA PHE A 674 -19.29 3.77 -8.83
C PHE A 674 -20.81 3.51 -8.96
N ASP A 675 -21.45 4.02 -10.02
CA ASP A 675 -22.89 3.89 -10.28
C ASP A 675 -23.34 2.43 -10.52
N THR A 676 -22.41 1.55 -10.90
CA THR A 676 -22.69 0.13 -11.20
C THR A 676 -22.18 -0.84 -10.13
N VAL A 677 -21.57 -0.34 -9.04
CA VAL A 677 -21.11 -1.17 -7.91
C VAL A 677 -22.27 -1.96 -7.30
N ARG A 678 -23.41 -1.30 -7.06
CA ARG A 678 -24.62 -1.94 -6.51
C ARG A 678 -25.15 -3.09 -7.39
N MET A 679 -25.08 -2.93 -8.71
CA MET A 679 -25.56 -3.96 -9.64
C MET A 679 -24.82 -5.29 -9.42
N ASN A 680 -23.52 -5.25 -9.17
CA ASN A 680 -22.69 -6.46 -9.01
C ASN A 680 -23.14 -7.30 -7.81
N ILE A 681 -23.36 -6.69 -6.65
CA ILE A 681 -23.83 -7.40 -5.45
C ILE A 681 -25.28 -7.88 -5.58
N GLU A 682 -26.16 -7.13 -6.27
CA GLU A 682 -27.51 -7.62 -6.55
C GLU A 682 -27.51 -8.82 -7.50
N MET A 683 -26.63 -8.82 -8.50
CA MET A 683 -26.45 -9.95 -9.43
C MET A 683 -25.86 -11.16 -8.73
N GLU A 684 -24.81 -11.00 -7.93
CA GLU A 684 -24.22 -12.11 -7.17
C GLU A 684 -25.28 -12.78 -6.29
N LYS A 685 -26.03 -12.01 -5.50
CA LYS A 685 -27.06 -12.58 -4.62
C LYS A 685 -28.10 -13.39 -5.38
N ALA A 686 -28.50 -12.91 -6.56
CA ALA A 686 -29.48 -13.58 -7.40
C ALA A 686 -28.94 -14.87 -8.02
N ILE A 687 -27.68 -14.87 -8.48
CA ILE A 687 -27.05 -15.99 -9.20
C ILE A 687 -26.49 -17.04 -8.24
N CYS A 688 -25.76 -16.59 -7.23
CA CYS A 688 -25.03 -17.40 -6.26
C CYS A 688 -25.81 -17.65 -4.97
N GLN A 689 -27.13 -17.41 -4.98
CA GLN A 689 -28.06 -17.79 -3.90
C GLN A 689 -27.72 -17.18 -2.53
N ASN A 690 -27.21 -15.96 -2.52
CA ASN A 690 -26.73 -15.25 -1.33
C ASN A 690 -25.57 -15.94 -0.60
N ALA A 691 -24.73 -16.72 -1.31
CA ALA A 691 -23.44 -17.10 -0.78
C ALA A 691 -22.66 -15.84 -0.34
N PRO A 692 -21.75 -15.92 0.65
CA PRO A 692 -20.94 -14.78 1.05
C PRO A 692 -20.13 -14.25 -0.13
N PHE A 693 -20.25 -12.95 -0.41
CA PHE A 693 -19.47 -12.29 -1.44
C PHE A 693 -18.17 -11.71 -0.84
N TYR A 694 -17.08 -11.85 -1.58
CA TYR A 694 -15.72 -11.44 -1.22
C TYR A 694 -15.11 -10.59 -2.34
N THR A 695 -14.93 -9.28 -2.15
CA THR A 695 -14.56 -8.39 -3.27
C THR A 695 -13.20 -7.73 -3.08
N LEU A 696 -12.47 -7.53 -4.19
CA LEU A 696 -11.23 -6.74 -4.21
C LEU A 696 -11.53 -5.26 -4.44
N GLY A 697 -11.80 -4.51 -3.36
CA GLY A 697 -12.39 -3.18 -3.46
C GLY A 697 -13.92 -3.23 -3.60
N PRO A 698 -14.51 -2.75 -4.71
CA PRO A 698 -13.87 -2.40 -5.99
C PRO A 698 -13.30 -0.98 -6.09
N LEU A 699 -12.27 -0.80 -6.92
CA LEU A 699 -11.73 0.50 -7.33
C LEU A 699 -12.75 1.25 -8.18
N THR A 700 -13.09 2.48 -7.77
CA THR A 700 -14.10 3.30 -8.44
C THR A 700 -13.54 4.26 -9.49
N THR A 701 -12.22 4.31 -9.64
CA THR A 701 -11.51 5.08 -10.68
C THR A 701 -10.10 4.51 -10.85
N ASP A 702 -9.58 4.56 -12.08
CA ASP A 702 -8.25 4.04 -12.47
C ASP A 702 -7.16 5.13 -12.44
N THR A 703 -7.51 6.35 -12.03
CA THR A 703 -6.70 7.55 -12.26
C THR A 703 -5.79 7.93 -11.09
N ALA A 704 -5.66 7.09 -10.06
CA ALA A 704 -4.96 7.46 -8.82
C ALA A 704 -4.04 6.33 -8.26
N PRO A 705 -3.13 5.76 -9.06
CA PRO A 705 -2.13 4.84 -8.54
C PRO A 705 -1.32 5.51 -7.42
N GLY A 706 -1.00 4.77 -6.36
CA GLY A 706 -0.48 5.32 -5.10
C GLY A 706 -1.58 5.61 -4.06
N TYR A 707 -2.84 5.69 -4.50
CA TYR A 707 -4.00 5.98 -3.66
C TYR A 707 -5.14 4.97 -3.86
N ASP A 708 -4.83 3.80 -4.40
CA ASP A 708 -5.86 2.80 -4.73
C ASP A 708 -6.55 2.22 -3.49
N HIS A 709 -5.89 2.21 -2.33
CA HIS A 709 -6.54 1.97 -1.03
C HIS A 709 -7.72 2.91 -0.75
N ILE A 710 -7.71 4.15 -1.28
CA ILE A 710 -8.82 5.12 -1.16
C ILE A 710 -9.87 4.87 -2.25
N THR A 711 -9.45 4.75 -3.52
CA THR A 711 -10.38 4.54 -4.65
C THR A 711 -11.19 3.27 -4.45
N SER A 712 -10.57 2.23 -3.90
CA SER A 712 -11.21 0.95 -3.61
C SER A 712 -12.04 0.95 -2.32
N ALA A 713 -11.65 1.71 -1.28
CA ALA A 713 -12.46 1.83 -0.07
C ALA A 713 -13.82 2.47 -0.36
N ILE A 714 -13.91 3.40 -1.31
CA ILE A 714 -15.18 4.01 -1.74
C ILE A 714 -16.13 2.94 -2.30
N GLY A 715 -15.65 2.11 -3.23
CA GLY A 715 -16.46 1.02 -3.79
C GLY A 715 -16.73 -0.08 -2.76
N GLY A 716 -15.76 -0.37 -1.89
CA GLY A 716 -15.89 -1.32 -0.79
C GLY A 716 -17.02 -0.99 0.17
N VAL A 717 -17.18 0.28 0.55
CA VAL A 717 -18.33 0.73 1.37
C VAL A 717 -19.65 0.50 0.64
N GLU A 718 -19.74 0.93 -0.63
CA GLU A 718 -20.98 0.85 -1.39
C GLU A 718 -21.41 -0.61 -1.60
N ILE A 719 -20.47 -1.50 -1.95
CA ILE A 719 -20.77 -2.91 -2.20
C ILE A 719 -21.12 -3.67 -0.92
N ALA A 720 -20.37 -3.44 0.18
CA ALA A 720 -20.61 -4.07 1.47
C ALA A 720 -21.90 -3.59 2.15
N ARG A 721 -22.27 -2.32 1.97
CA ARG A 721 -23.57 -1.80 2.44
C ARG A 721 -24.75 -2.62 1.92
N TYR A 722 -24.65 -3.13 0.70
CA TYR A 722 -25.70 -3.97 0.11
C TYR A 722 -25.51 -5.47 0.35
N GLY A 723 -24.42 -5.90 0.99
CA GLY A 723 -24.30 -7.25 1.54
C GLY A 723 -23.04 -8.04 1.17
N THR A 724 -22.00 -7.43 0.60
CA THR A 724 -20.69 -8.09 0.56
C THR A 724 -20.24 -8.43 1.99
N ALA A 725 -19.78 -9.67 2.18
CA ALA A 725 -19.49 -10.22 3.49
C ALA A 725 -18.02 -10.00 3.91
N MET A 726 -17.11 -10.00 2.95
CA MET A 726 -15.68 -9.77 3.17
C MET A 726 -15.10 -8.85 2.11
N LEU A 727 -14.23 -7.94 2.52
CA LEU A 727 -13.50 -7.04 1.62
C LEU A 727 -12.02 -7.43 1.63
N CYS A 728 -11.47 -7.72 0.45
CA CYS A 728 -10.04 -7.82 0.25
C CYS A 728 -9.48 -6.42 0.22
N TYR A 729 -8.50 -6.15 1.06
CA TYR A 729 -7.88 -4.84 1.07
C TYR A 729 -7.17 -4.53 -0.24
N VAL A 730 -6.88 -3.25 -0.43
CA VAL A 730 -5.99 -2.76 -1.48
C VAL A 730 -5.03 -1.82 -0.79
N THR A 731 -3.74 -1.96 -1.08
CA THR A 731 -2.71 -1.14 -0.44
C THR A 731 -2.45 0.12 -1.27
N PRO A 732 -1.78 1.15 -0.71
CA PRO A 732 -1.29 2.27 -1.51
C PRO A 732 -0.40 1.86 -2.70
N LYS A 733 0.28 0.72 -2.59
CA LYS A 733 1.17 0.20 -3.63
C LYS A 733 0.52 -0.71 -4.67
N GLU A 734 -0.80 -0.88 -4.63
CA GLU A 734 -1.47 -1.58 -5.71
C GLU A 734 -1.10 -0.95 -7.06
N HIS A 735 -0.90 -1.79 -8.07
CA HIS A 735 -0.40 -1.42 -9.40
C HIS A 735 1.03 -0.82 -9.46
N LEU A 736 1.74 -0.71 -8.33
CA LEU A 736 3.07 -0.09 -8.24
C LEU A 736 4.16 -1.01 -7.69
N GLY A 737 3.85 -1.90 -6.75
CA GLY A 737 4.86 -2.81 -6.20
C GLY A 737 4.39 -3.58 -4.97
N LEU A 738 5.32 -4.27 -4.31
CA LEU A 738 5.01 -5.06 -3.12
C LEU A 738 4.85 -4.16 -1.88
N PRO A 739 3.77 -4.35 -1.10
CA PRO A 739 3.52 -3.58 0.11
C PRO A 739 4.54 -3.92 1.20
N ASN A 740 5.10 -2.88 1.82
CA ASN A 740 5.86 -3.00 3.05
C ASN A 740 4.90 -2.94 4.27
N LYS A 741 5.48 -2.98 5.48
CA LYS A 741 4.72 -2.97 6.74
C LYS A 741 3.82 -1.73 6.91
N ASP A 742 4.27 -0.56 6.47
CA ASP A 742 3.50 0.68 6.56
C ASP A 742 2.32 0.65 5.56
N ASP A 743 2.56 0.16 4.34
CA ASP A 743 1.53 0.00 3.31
C ASP A 743 0.43 -0.98 3.77
N VAL A 744 0.83 -2.07 4.46
CA VAL A 744 -0.10 -3.03 5.08
C VAL A 744 -0.96 -2.33 6.14
N LYS A 745 -0.36 -1.54 7.05
CA LYS A 745 -1.12 -0.77 8.06
C LYS A 745 -2.13 0.15 7.38
N GLN A 746 -1.72 0.91 6.37
CA GLN A 746 -2.58 1.86 5.68
C GLN A 746 -3.75 1.15 4.97
N GLY A 747 -3.47 0.04 4.27
CA GLY A 747 -4.51 -0.77 3.64
C GLY A 747 -5.51 -1.32 4.67
N VAL A 748 -5.01 -1.89 5.78
CA VAL A 748 -5.87 -2.45 6.84
C VAL A 748 -6.74 -1.36 7.46
N ILE A 749 -6.17 -0.20 7.83
CA ILE A 749 -6.95 0.89 8.43
C ILE A 749 -8.00 1.45 7.46
N ALA A 750 -7.64 1.66 6.19
CA ALA A 750 -8.58 2.13 5.17
C ALA A 750 -9.78 1.19 5.05
N TYR A 751 -9.54 -0.11 5.07
CA TYR A 751 -10.60 -1.10 4.94
C TYR A 751 -11.34 -1.41 6.23
N LYS A 752 -10.74 -1.27 7.42
CA LYS A 752 -11.51 -1.29 8.68
C LYS A 752 -12.50 -0.14 8.72
N ILE A 753 -12.12 1.04 8.23
CA ILE A 753 -13.04 2.16 8.06
C ILE A 753 -14.14 1.80 7.06
N ALA A 754 -13.80 1.20 5.91
CA ALA A 754 -14.79 0.80 4.91
C ALA A 754 -15.80 -0.24 5.45
N CYS A 755 -15.31 -1.30 6.11
CA CYS A 755 -16.14 -2.32 6.74
C CYS A 755 -17.08 -1.71 7.78
N HIS A 756 -16.54 -0.88 8.67
CA HIS A 756 -17.33 -0.22 9.72
C HIS A 756 -18.37 0.74 9.15
N ALA A 757 -18.01 1.53 8.13
CA ALA A 757 -18.95 2.43 7.46
C ALA A 757 -20.08 1.66 6.76
N ALA A 758 -19.79 0.50 6.16
CA ALA A 758 -20.80 -0.39 5.63
C ALA A 758 -21.70 -0.97 6.73
N ASP A 759 -21.14 -1.37 7.87
CA ASP A 759 -21.91 -1.88 9.02
C ASP A 759 -22.85 -0.81 9.62
N LEU A 760 -22.41 0.45 9.70
CA LEU A 760 -23.28 1.58 10.07
C LEU A 760 -24.42 1.76 9.05
N ALA A 761 -24.12 1.68 7.76
CA ALA A 761 -25.10 1.83 6.68
C ALA A 761 -26.09 0.65 6.60
N LYS A 762 -25.66 -0.55 7.01
CA LYS A 762 -26.49 -1.75 7.21
C LYS A 762 -27.38 -1.66 8.46
N HIS A 763 -27.15 -0.67 9.33
CA HIS A 763 -27.71 -0.62 10.68
C HIS A 763 -27.40 -1.87 11.50
N HIS A 764 -26.16 -2.39 11.37
CA HIS A 764 -25.72 -3.54 12.15
C HIS A 764 -25.84 -3.22 13.66
N PRO A 765 -26.38 -4.13 14.48
CA PRO A 765 -26.43 -3.95 15.93
C PRO A 765 -25.07 -3.54 16.49
N HIS A 766 -25.07 -2.56 17.40
CA HIS A 766 -23.88 -2.05 18.10
C HIS A 766 -22.81 -1.34 17.26
N ALA A 767 -22.91 -1.29 15.91
CA ALA A 767 -21.93 -0.58 15.09
C ALA A 767 -21.84 0.93 15.46
N MET A 768 -22.99 1.56 15.74
CA MET A 768 -23.06 2.97 16.14
C MET A 768 -22.42 3.27 17.51
N ASP A 769 -22.21 2.25 18.35
CA ASP A 769 -21.73 2.45 19.73
C ASP A 769 -20.31 3.05 19.74
N ARG A 770 -19.44 2.65 18.81
CA ARG A 770 -18.09 3.21 18.67
C ARG A 770 -18.13 4.69 18.30
N ASP A 771 -18.89 5.05 17.26
CA ASP A 771 -19.04 6.43 16.79
C ASP A 771 -19.60 7.34 17.87
N ASN A 772 -20.58 6.85 18.63
CA ASN A 772 -21.13 7.58 19.77
C ASN A 772 -20.09 7.76 20.88
N ALA A 773 -19.33 6.71 21.22
CA ALA A 773 -18.31 6.78 22.25
C ALA A 773 -17.19 7.78 21.90
N ILE A 774 -16.66 7.72 20.67
CA ILE A 774 -15.60 8.63 20.22
C ILE A 774 -16.11 10.06 20.06
N SER A 775 -17.36 10.24 19.60
CA SER A 775 -17.99 11.56 19.48
C SER A 775 -18.27 12.19 20.85
N LYS A 776 -18.71 11.39 21.82
CA LYS A 776 -18.86 11.83 23.21
C LYS A 776 -17.51 12.25 23.80
N ALA A 777 -16.46 11.45 23.63
CA ALA A 777 -15.10 11.80 24.08
C ALA A 777 -14.61 13.11 23.46
N ARG A 778 -14.85 13.30 22.15
CA ARG A 778 -14.54 14.52 21.41
C ARG A 778 -15.28 15.73 21.98
N PHE A 779 -16.61 15.64 22.17
CA PHE A 779 -17.42 16.74 22.68
C PHE A 779 -17.10 17.11 24.13
N GLU A 780 -16.65 16.14 24.92
CA GLU A 780 -16.23 16.30 26.31
C GLU A 780 -14.75 16.68 26.46
N PHE A 781 -14.02 16.81 25.36
CA PHE A 781 -12.58 17.10 25.34
C PHE A 781 -11.72 16.08 26.10
N ARG A 782 -12.18 14.83 26.19
CA ARG A 782 -11.39 13.69 26.67
C ARG A 782 -10.48 13.21 25.54
N TRP A 783 -9.48 14.03 25.19
CA TRP A 783 -8.62 13.82 24.02
C TRP A 783 -7.99 12.43 23.99
N LEU A 784 -7.43 11.99 25.12
CA LEU A 784 -6.81 10.67 25.19
C LEU A 784 -7.80 9.54 24.94
N ASP A 785 -9.03 9.65 25.45
CA ASP A 785 -10.07 8.67 25.16
C ASP A 785 -10.51 8.71 23.70
N GLN A 786 -10.60 9.90 23.09
CA GLN A 786 -10.89 10.04 21.67
C GLN A 786 -9.81 9.35 20.81
N PHE A 787 -8.53 9.53 21.15
CA PHE A 787 -7.44 8.85 20.44
C PHE A 787 -7.50 7.35 20.64
N ASN A 788 -7.69 6.90 21.88
CA ASN A 788 -7.75 5.47 22.19
C ASN A 788 -8.94 4.77 21.53
N LEU A 789 -10.06 5.48 21.30
CA LEU A 789 -11.23 4.95 20.59
C LEU A 789 -11.07 4.95 19.06
N SER A 790 -10.05 5.59 18.50
CA SER A 790 -9.79 5.51 17.06
C SER A 790 -9.25 4.12 16.68
N TYR A 791 -9.27 3.79 15.38
CA TYR A 791 -8.63 2.57 14.88
C TYR A 791 -7.10 2.67 14.87
N ASP A 792 -6.55 3.89 14.85
CA ASP A 792 -5.12 4.17 14.91
C ASP A 792 -4.80 5.28 15.93
N PRO A 793 -4.66 4.92 17.22
CA PRO A 793 -4.39 5.88 18.29
C PRO A 793 -3.08 6.64 18.11
N ASP A 794 -2.05 5.98 17.59
CA ASP A 794 -0.71 6.54 17.38
C ASP A 794 -0.74 7.69 16.36
N THR A 795 -1.38 7.48 15.20
CA THR A 795 -1.56 8.54 14.20
C THR A 795 -2.43 9.68 14.72
N ALA A 796 -3.50 9.38 15.45
CA ALA A 796 -4.39 10.41 15.99
C ALA A 796 -3.66 11.34 16.99
N ILE A 797 -2.80 10.78 17.84
CA ILE A 797 -1.94 11.56 18.74
C ILE A 797 -0.92 12.35 17.96
N ALA A 798 -0.22 11.73 17.01
CA ALA A 798 0.84 12.36 16.24
C ALA A 798 0.34 13.64 15.54
N PHE A 799 -0.84 13.60 14.91
CA PHE A 799 -1.43 14.76 14.23
C PHE A 799 -1.91 15.85 15.20
N HIS A 800 -2.45 15.48 16.37
CA HIS A 800 -2.79 16.47 17.39
C HIS A 800 -1.53 17.18 17.93
N ASP A 801 -0.52 16.39 18.29
CA ASP A 801 0.69 16.85 18.97
C ASP A 801 1.65 17.57 18.04
N GLU A 802 1.48 17.43 16.73
CA GLU A 802 2.14 18.30 15.76
C GLU A 802 1.88 19.77 16.11
N THR A 803 0.71 20.17 16.57
CA THR A 803 0.44 21.59 16.88
C THR A 803 0.36 21.88 18.37
N LEU A 804 -0.08 20.91 19.18
CA LEU A 804 -0.29 21.05 20.62
C LEU A 804 0.37 19.91 21.41
N PRO A 805 1.70 19.79 21.43
CA PRO A 805 2.41 18.65 22.01
C PRO A 805 2.42 18.61 23.54
N ALA A 806 2.10 19.72 24.21
CA ALA A 806 2.20 19.78 25.66
C ALA A 806 1.10 18.91 26.32
N GLU A 807 1.47 18.08 27.31
CA GLU A 807 0.51 17.22 28.03
C GLU A 807 -0.77 17.95 28.53
N PRO A 808 -0.69 19.19 29.07
CA PRO A 808 -1.90 19.93 29.45
C PRO A 808 -2.86 20.22 28.29
N ALA A 809 -2.40 20.19 27.03
CA ALA A 809 -3.26 20.37 25.86
C ALA A 809 -4.24 19.20 25.69
N LYS A 810 -3.95 18.01 26.22
CA LYS A 810 -4.88 16.88 26.26
C LYS A 810 -6.07 17.10 27.21
N MET A 811 -6.04 18.18 27.99
CA MET A 811 -7.15 18.64 28.84
C MET A 811 -7.77 19.95 28.30
N ALA A 812 -7.31 20.46 27.15
CA ALA A 812 -7.78 21.72 26.60
C ALA A 812 -9.16 21.56 25.94
N HIS A 813 -10.04 22.54 26.16
CA HIS A 813 -11.35 22.60 25.52
C HIS A 813 -11.29 23.20 24.10
N PHE A 814 -10.24 22.88 23.34
CA PHE A 814 -10.02 23.33 21.96
C PHE A 814 -8.86 22.55 21.33
N CYS A 815 -8.75 22.60 20.00
CA CYS A 815 -7.54 22.25 19.26
C CYS A 815 -6.97 23.48 18.53
N SER A 816 -5.85 23.30 17.84
CA SER A 816 -5.17 24.35 17.09
C SER A 816 -6.01 24.95 15.96
N MET A 817 -6.97 24.22 15.41
CA MET A 817 -7.83 24.68 14.30
C MET A 817 -8.68 25.90 14.67
N CYS A 818 -9.28 25.92 15.86
CA CYS A 818 -10.15 27.03 16.30
C CYS A 818 -9.55 27.86 17.44
N GLY A 819 -8.59 27.31 18.16
CA GLY A 819 -8.07 27.91 19.39
C GLY A 819 -9.15 28.06 20.49
N PRO A 820 -8.78 28.68 21.63
CA PRO A 820 -9.62 28.68 22.84
C PRO A 820 -10.91 29.48 22.72
N LYS A 821 -10.99 30.48 21.82
CA LYS A 821 -12.12 31.41 21.73
C LYS A 821 -13.21 30.96 20.75
N PHE A 822 -12.84 30.21 19.72
CA PHE A 822 -13.74 29.88 18.61
C PHE A 822 -14.07 28.40 18.52
N CYS A 823 -13.67 27.58 19.51
CA CYS A 823 -14.06 26.19 19.54
C CYS A 823 -15.58 26.06 19.71
N SER A 824 -16.25 25.57 18.66
CA SER A 824 -17.71 25.42 18.60
C SER A 824 -18.27 24.51 19.71
N MET A 825 -17.55 23.44 20.05
CA MET A 825 -17.96 22.51 21.12
C MET A 825 -17.86 23.16 22.50
N ALA A 826 -16.82 23.97 22.76
CA ALA A 826 -16.69 24.70 24.02
C ALA A 826 -17.77 25.78 24.16
N ILE A 827 -18.07 26.51 23.09
CA ILE A 827 -19.19 27.46 23.03
C ILE A 827 -20.50 26.72 23.32
N SER A 828 -20.73 25.57 22.70
CA SER A 828 -21.93 24.75 22.91
C SER A 828 -22.05 24.25 24.36
N GLN A 829 -20.95 23.82 24.99
CA GLN A 829 -20.95 23.47 26.42
C GLN A 829 -21.31 24.67 27.30
N ASN A 830 -20.79 25.87 27.00
CA ASN A 830 -21.11 27.09 27.75
C ASN A 830 -22.58 27.48 27.57
N ILE A 831 -23.16 27.32 26.38
CA ILE A 831 -24.60 27.50 26.12
C ILE A 831 -25.40 26.53 26.99
N ARG A 832 -25.08 25.23 26.98
CA ARG A 832 -25.77 24.23 27.82
C ARG A 832 -25.65 24.52 29.32
N LYS A 833 -24.47 24.96 29.79
CA LYS A 833 -24.26 25.36 31.19
C LYS A 833 -25.08 26.59 31.57
N ARG A 834 -25.21 27.56 30.66
CA ARG A 834 -25.90 28.83 30.93
C ARG A 834 -27.42 28.73 30.78
N PHE A 835 -27.90 27.98 29.79
CA PHE A 835 -29.31 27.97 29.38
C PHE A 835 -30.01 26.62 29.56
N GLY A 836 -29.31 25.60 30.09
CA GLY A 836 -29.87 24.27 30.33
C GLY A 836 -29.93 23.39 29.07
N GLY A 837 -30.67 22.29 29.16
CA GLY A 837 -30.91 21.36 28.05
C GLY A 837 -31.99 21.86 27.09
N ALA A 838 -32.40 20.99 26.14
CA ALA A 838 -33.35 21.34 25.08
C ALA A 838 -34.66 21.91 25.64
N ALA A 839 -35.28 21.24 26.63
CA ALA A 839 -36.54 21.68 27.22
C ALA A 839 -36.44 23.07 27.88
N GLN A 840 -35.34 23.37 28.58
CA GLN A 840 -35.14 24.69 29.20
C GLN A 840 -34.91 25.78 28.15
N GLN A 841 -34.16 25.47 27.10
CA GLN A 841 -33.91 26.42 26.01
C GLN A 841 -35.18 26.68 25.18
N GLU A 842 -35.98 25.65 24.89
CA GLU A 842 -37.29 25.79 24.25
C GLU A 842 -38.22 26.70 25.06
N GLN A 843 -38.26 26.50 26.38
CA GLN A 843 -39.02 27.36 27.28
C GLN A 843 -38.52 28.82 27.23
N LEU A 844 -37.21 29.06 27.28
CA LEU A 844 -36.63 30.40 27.19
C LEU A 844 -36.94 31.08 25.84
N VAL A 845 -36.95 30.34 24.74
CA VAL A 845 -37.31 30.86 23.41
C VAL A 845 -38.80 31.20 23.36
N GLU A 846 -39.67 30.35 23.91
CA GLU A 846 -41.11 30.62 23.97
C GLU A 846 -41.45 31.80 24.88
N GLU A 847 -40.76 31.95 26.00
CA GLU A 847 -40.85 33.11 26.90
C GLU A 847 -40.40 34.40 26.19
N ALA A 848 -39.26 34.36 25.49
CA ALA A 848 -38.77 35.51 24.71
C ALA A 848 -39.71 35.87 23.55
N ARG A 849 -40.30 34.88 22.88
CA ARG A 849 -41.29 35.07 21.82
C ARG A 849 -42.57 35.68 22.38
N SER A 850 -43.05 35.19 23.51
CA SER A 850 -44.22 35.72 24.21
C SER A 850 -44.00 37.17 24.66
N GLN A 851 -42.80 37.49 25.17
CA GLN A 851 -42.42 38.84 25.55
C GLN A 851 -42.34 39.79 24.33
N ALA A 852 -41.73 39.35 23.22
CA ALA A 852 -41.69 40.11 21.98
C ALA A 852 -43.09 40.38 21.38
N ILE A 853 -43.99 39.40 21.46
CA ILE A 853 -45.40 39.56 21.08
C ILE A 853 -46.08 40.58 22.01
N ALA A 854 -45.87 40.48 23.33
CA ALA A 854 -46.44 41.42 24.30
C ALA A 854 -45.94 42.87 24.10
N ASP A 855 -44.66 43.05 23.79
CA ASP A 855 -44.07 44.37 23.51
C ASP A 855 -44.56 44.93 22.16
N GLY A 856 -44.70 44.09 21.13
CA GLY A 856 -45.34 44.47 19.87
C GLY A 856 -46.81 44.85 20.04
N MET A 857 -47.57 44.14 20.89
CA MET A 857 -48.96 44.50 21.22
C MET A 857 -49.05 45.81 22.02
N LYS A 858 -48.08 46.09 22.92
CA LYS A 858 -47.97 47.40 23.58
C LYS A 858 -47.66 48.51 22.60
N GLU A 859 -46.76 48.29 21.64
CA GLU A 859 -46.43 49.27 20.61
C GLU A 859 -47.64 49.55 19.71
N MET A 860 -48.37 48.51 19.29
CA MET A 860 -49.61 48.65 18.53
C MET A 860 -50.72 49.33 19.34
N SER A 861 -50.83 49.04 20.64
CA SER A 861 -51.76 49.75 21.53
C SER A 861 -51.39 51.23 21.68
N LYS A 862 -50.09 51.54 21.76
CA LYS A 862 -49.60 52.93 21.80
C LYS A 862 -49.88 53.65 20.48
N LYS A 863 -49.57 53.03 19.33
CA LYS A 863 -49.91 53.56 17.99
C LYS A 863 -51.41 53.76 17.82
N PHE A 864 -52.23 52.83 18.32
CA PHE A 864 -53.68 52.96 18.32
C PHE A 864 -54.13 54.18 19.13
N GLN A 865 -53.62 54.35 20.36
CA GLN A 865 -53.90 55.52 21.20
C GLN A 865 -53.44 56.83 20.55
N GLU A 866 -52.21 56.87 20.02
CA GLU A 866 -51.63 58.03 19.33
C GLU A 866 -52.41 58.39 18.06
N SER A 867 -53.01 57.41 17.39
CA SER A 867 -53.92 57.62 16.25
C SER A 867 -55.35 58.00 16.63
N GLY A 868 -55.57 58.37 17.89
CA GLY A 868 -56.87 58.85 18.39
C GLY A 868 -57.83 57.73 18.81
N SER A 869 -57.32 56.50 19.00
CA SER A 869 -58.12 55.32 19.37
C SER A 869 -59.28 55.03 18.42
N SER A 870 -59.12 55.38 17.14
CA SER A 870 -60.08 55.08 16.08
C SER A 870 -59.75 53.77 15.39
N LEU A 871 -60.74 52.91 15.22
CA LEU A 871 -60.62 51.65 14.46
C LEU A 871 -60.40 51.89 12.95
N TYR A 872 -60.76 53.06 12.43
CA TYR A 872 -60.64 53.42 11.03
C TYR A 872 -59.81 54.69 10.89
N GLN A 873 -58.63 54.56 10.28
CA GLN A 873 -57.78 55.70 9.95
C GLN A 873 -58.12 56.18 8.54
N SER A 874 -58.40 57.47 8.38
CA SER A 874 -58.64 58.07 7.07
C SER A 874 -57.35 58.12 6.26
N VAL A 875 -57.34 57.51 5.08
CA VAL A 875 -56.24 57.60 4.13
C VAL A 875 -56.16 59.04 3.62
N LYS A 876 -55.03 59.72 3.83
CA LYS A 876 -54.79 61.02 3.18
C LYS A 876 -54.53 60.78 1.70
N GLU A 877 -55.33 61.42 0.84
CA GLU A 877 -55.15 61.50 -0.62
C GLU A 877 -53.81 62.11 -1.02
#